data_AF-A0A0P9LSK0-F1
#
_entry.id   AF-A0A0P9LSK0-F1
#
_cell.length_a   1.000
_cell.length_b   1.000
_cell.length_c   1.000
_cell.angle_alpha   90.00
_cell.angle_beta   90.00
_cell.angle_gamma   90.00
#
_symmetry.space_group_name_H-M   'P 1'
#
loop_
_entity.id
_entity.type
_entity.pdbx_description
1 polymer ?
#
loop_
_entity_poly.entity_id
_entity_poly.type
_entity_poly.pdbx_seq_one_letter_code
_entity_poly.pdbx_strand_id
1 'polypeptide(L)'
;MIPVILQKGRVLEWYEATRNSPVQLCALELDRDKFDNELYLSDAYIARHGLCEALELFALTERCLISQLFVDGYLDIDERSVTGHNLSLKLQGWYTNLTDSEKQAIPTFGNKISIRGLARQVEEFSTLEKRLNYAGVTSALENINAQHLDAGYLDSSYVVVKDRSKKTTVEASQIGSDTLEFQRMLNLRVNHVDELESSCVAMPFQEIKHLFAYASSFNDDWRSGFLGFNYFFAFLKSLGFTGVEKLFEVVGAYSLVRFRAWLVDRVVGEEIAPSTANTALSKVRKSLKMLRGVFGAEDFTFYDVEGIDSVRVTDLYTPYSPSERERIASCVDADIELYNRLSKPYVVSGEGVDPFEHDQKRMRRGHATLENMRWVFENRLNCIPPMHEECKAPGYAFSFVTTIAKLVGNIQTVYSSWGVLQHVDSSVIAPFVVKLAQITGLNADSLKWLDLEDYTSCHPFTKRPCLRYWKERSDGEKMYPLDLVEAEITWLTSAQSKEVEKIFEAMKTLTSRFRHEAPEEIASKLFIWQSTGAASYGEIKSLATAQKSIVSRIFSNYAKAKNLLDDNAEPLSLSASRLRPSFISELVDKGVSPREIQVVLGHANLRTTIGYLDRMDFNRFARKKLDATLTLIHRGAVESYKRIDVMDVTNVKEESHSISRESAPKVVFKTPLADCVNIFNPPEFVTRLASYVPGTPCAMYNKYLACDNSIITVSHLPQLFAMYRDYSRLVEVSRVMDTPYGFVVKENMALLKVMLHPETSDFSEEELMDAQRLSEYVETTILIDGVGV
;
A
#
# COMPACT_ATOMS: atom_id res chain seq x y z
N MET A 1 42.40 49.15 -21.55
CA MET A 1 42.92 48.26 -20.49
C MET A 1 43.06 49.07 -19.22
N ILE A 2 42.31 48.71 -18.17
CA ILE A 2 42.51 49.31 -16.83
C ILE A 2 43.83 48.73 -16.28
N PRO A 3 44.77 49.56 -15.79
CA PRO A 3 45.99 49.07 -15.13
C PRO A 3 45.68 48.02 -14.05
N VAL A 4 46.40 46.90 -14.05
CA VAL A 4 46.25 45.78 -13.08
C VAL A 4 46.30 46.28 -11.63
N ILE A 5 47.10 47.32 -11.35
CA ILE A 5 47.21 47.93 -10.02
C ILE A 5 45.91 48.59 -9.55
N LEU A 6 45.15 49.21 -10.46
CA LEU A 6 43.85 49.82 -10.16
C LEU A 6 42.78 48.74 -9.94
N GLN A 7 42.87 47.62 -10.65
CA GLN A 7 41.97 46.49 -10.43
C GLN A 7 42.21 45.83 -9.07
N LYS A 8 43.47 45.65 -8.65
CA LYS A 8 43.80 45.16 -7.30
C LYS A 8 43.33 46.10 -6.20
N GLY A 9 43.50 47.42 -6.37
CA GLY A 9 43.01 48.42 -5.41
C GLY A 9 41.49 48.35 -5.22
N ARG A 10 40.74 48.18 -6.31
CA ARG A 10 39.27 48.04 -6.27
C ARG A 10 38.80 46.78 -5.52
N VAL A 11 39.46 45.65 -5.73
CA VAL A 11 39.15 44.40 -5.00
C VAL A 11 39.39 44.56 -3.49
N LEU A 12 40.50 45.20 -3.09
CA LEU A 12 40.78 45.46 -1.68
C LEU A 12 39.78 46.41 -1.04
N GLU A 13 39.43 47.51 -1.72
CA GLU A 13 38.43 48.45 -1.24
C GLU A 13 37.06 47.79 -1.03
N TRP A 14 36.63 46.97 -1.99
CA TRP A 14 35.40 46.18 -1.87
C TRP A 14 35.46 45.17 -0.71
N TYR A 15 36.54 44.41 -0.57
CA TYR A 15 36.70 43.43 0.50
C TYR A 15 36.68 44.10 1.88
N GLU A 16 37.41 45.21 2.04
CA GLU A 16 37.47 45.98 3.29
C GLU A 16 36.11 46.59 3.67
N ALA A 17 35.37 47.11 2.69
CA ALA A 17 34.02 47.61 2.90
C ALA A 17 33.05 46.48 3.31
N THR A 18 33.18 45.31 2.69
CA THR A 18 32.24 44.20 2.84
C THR A 18 32.46 43.41 4.13
N ARG A 19 33.70 43.01 4.43
CA ARG A 19 34.04 42.08 5.53
C ARG A 19 33.55 42.53 6.91
N ASN A 20 33.47 43.84 7.12
CA ASN A 20 33.15 44.46 8.41
C ASN A 20 31.69 44.94 8.48
N SER A 21 30.90 44.74 7.42
CA SER A 21 29.54 45.24 7.33
C SER A 21 28.56 44.07 7.18
N PRO A 22 27.82 43.71 8.26
CA PRO A 22 26.76 42.70 8.20
C PRO A 22 25.77 42.92 7.05
N VAL A 23 25.45 44.18 6.77
CA VAL A 23 24.56 44.58 5.68
C VAL A 23 25.17 44.25 4.31
N GLN A 24 26.47 44.50 4.11
CA GLN A 24 27.14 44.18 2.85
C GLN A 24 27.42 42.69 2.69
N LEU A 25 27.71 41.98 3.79
CA LEU A 25 27.81 40.51 3.81
C LEU A 25 26.50 39.85 3.37
N CYS A 26 25.36 40.31 3.91
CA CYS A 26 24.05 39.80 3.51
C CYS A 26 23.61 40.21 2.10
N ALA A 27 24.30 41.18 1.48
CA ALA A 27 24.03 41.63 0.12
C ALA A 27 24.81 40.83 -0.95
N LEU A 28 25.67 39.90 -0.55
CA LEU A 28 26.37 39.00 -1.48
C LEU A 28 25.36 38.10 -2.20
N GLU A 29 25.56 37.92 -3.52
CA GLU A 29 24.76 37.00 -4.34
C GLU A 29 25.65 35.86 -4.79
N LEU A 30 25.35 34.64 -4.32
CA LEU A 30 26.14 33.46 -4.55
C LEU A 30 25.65 32.67 -5.77
N ASP A 31 26.58 31.98 -6.43
CA ASP A 31 26.32 30.89 -7.36
C ASP A 31 27.17 29.67 -6.97
N ARG A 32 27.03 28.57 -7.71
CA ARG A 32 27.74 27.33 -7.43
C ARG A 32 28.25 26.67 -8.69
N ASP A 33 29.51 26.26 -8.62
CA ASP A 33 30.18 25.69 -9.79
C ASP A 33 29.63 24.28 -10.04
N LYS A 34 29.42 23.96 -11.32
CA LYS A 34 28.82 22.69 -11.74
C LYS A 34 29.76 21.49 -11.59
N PHE A 35 31.07 21.73 -11.49
CA PHE A 35 32.12 20.72 -11.51
C PHE A 35 32.67 20.40 -10.12
N ASP A 36 32.99 21.42 -9.31
CA ASP A 36 33.56 21.22 -7.97
C ASP A 36 32.57 21.48 -6.82
N ASN A 37 31.37 22.00 -7.14
CA ASN A 37 30.30 22.28 -6.18
C ASN A 37 30.69 23.34 -5.13
N GLU A 38 31.76 24.12 -5.36
CA GLU A 38 32.14 25.26 -4.53
C GLU A 38 31.19 26.45 -4.73
N LEU A 39 30.96 27.20 -3.65
CA LEU A 39 30.22 28.47 -3.71
C LEU A 39 31.17 29.59 -4.14
N TYR A 40 30.68 30.45 -5.03
CA TYR A 40 31.37 31.66 -5.48
C TYR A 40 30.36 32.80 -5.66
N LEU A 41 30.82 34.02 -5.92
CA LEU A 41 29.94 35.15 -6.18
C LEU A 41 29.41 35.09 -7.61
N SER A 42 28.10 35.27 -7.77
CA SER A 42 27.48 35.24 -9.09
C SER A 42 28.10 36.25 -10.06
N ASP A 43 28.21 35.89 -11.34
CA ASP A 43 28.74 36.75 -12.40
C ASP A 43 28.03 38.12 -12.45
N ALA A 44 26.73 38.11 -12.14
CA ALA A 44 25.91 39.32 -12.06
C ALA A 44 26.37 40.27 -10.93
N TYR A 45 26.74 39.73 -9.77
CA TYR A 45 27.28 40.50 -8.65
C TYR A 45 28.68 41.03 -8.97
N ILE A 46 29.56 40.16 -9.51
CA ILE A 46 30.93 40.52 -9.91
C ILE A 46 30.90 41.67 -10.93
N ALA A 47 30.06 41.57 -11.95
CA ALA A 47 29.89 42.59 -12.97
C ALA A 47 29.35 43.91 -12.41
N ARG A 48 28.35 43.85 -11.50
CA ARG A 48 27.74 45.02 -10.85
C ARG A 48 28.75 45.81 -10.02
N HIS A 49 29.66 45.13 -9.34
CA HIS A 49 30.71 45.74 -8.52
C HIS A 49 32.01 46.01 -9.28
N GLY A 50 32.07 45.67 -10.57
CA GLY A 50 33.23 45.93 -11.43
C GLY A 50 34.50 45.23 -10.95
N LEU A 51 34.35 44.03 -10.39
CA LEU A 51 35.42 43.19 -9.85
C LEU A 51 36.07 42.37 -10.98
N CYS A 52 37.38 42.10 -10.85
CA CYS A 52 38.14 41.39 -11.87
C CYS A 52 38.43 39.96 -11.39
N GLU A 53 37.67 39.00 -11.91
CA GLU A 53 37.74 37.58 -11.56
C GLU A 53 39.10 36.94 -11.87
N ALA A 54 39.78 37.43 -12.92
CA ALA A 54 41.11 36.94 -13.33
C ALA A 54 42.25 37.28 -12.34
N LEU A 55 41.97 38.00 -11.26
CA LEU A 55 42.96 38.32 -10.22
C LEU A 55 42.95 37.24 -9.13
N GLU A 56 44.11 36.64 -8.83
CA GLU A 56 44.27 35.73 -7.68
C GLU A 56 43.82 36.36 -6.35
N LEU A 57 44.00 37.68 -6.21
CA LEU A 57 43.56 38.45 -5.04
C LEU A 57 42.03 38.42 -4.87
N PHE A 58 41.27 38.41 -5.96
CA PHE A 58 39.82 38.31 -5.92
C PHE A 58 39.39 36.93 -5.43
N ALA A 59 39.93 35.86 -6.01
CA ALA A 59 39.62 34.48 -5.58
C ALA A 59 39.94 34.24 -4.08
N LEU A 60 41.02 34.84 -3.56
CA LEU A 60 41.34 34.76 -2.13
C LEU A 60 40.32 35.50 -1.26
N THR A 61 39.99 36.74 -1.62
CA THR A 61 39.07 37.59 -0.83
C THR A 61 37.63 37.07 -0.86
N GLU A 62 37.19 36.54 -2.00
CA GLU A 62 35.90 35.86 -2.15
C GLU A 62 35.77 34.65 -1.21
N ARG A 63 36.76 33.74 -1.22
CA ARG A 63 36.77 32.57 -0.33
C ARG A 63 36.78 32.96 1.14
N CYS A 64 37.49 34.02 1.51
CA CYS A 64 37.48 34.55 2.88
C CYS A 64 36.07 35.02 3.29
N LEU A 65 35.37 35.78 2.45
CA LEU A 65 34.02 36.27 2.75
C LEU A 65 33.00 35.12 2.84
N ILE A 66 33.06 34.15 1.92
CA ILE A 66 32.16 32.99 1.95
C ILE A 66 32.41 32.14 3.21
N SER A 67 33.67 31.93 3.58
CA SER A 67 34.01 31.23 4.82
C SER A 67 33.51 31.99 6.05
N GLN A 68 33.64 33.32 6.05
CA GLN A 68 33.12 34.16 7.11
C GLN A 68 31.60 34.04 7.23
N LEU A 69 30.85 33.99 6.12
CA LEU A 69 29.40 33.82 6.16
C LEU A 69 28.95 32.51 6.85
N PHE A 70 29.71 31.43 6.71
CA PHE A 70 29.46 30.19 7.46
C PHE A 70 29.80 30.32 8.95
N VAL A 71 30.94 30.94 9.26
CA VAL A 71 31.40 31.13 10.65
C VAL A 71 30.45 32.03 11.44
N ASP A 72 29.99 33.12 10.82
CA ASP A 72 29.09 34.10 11.41
C ASP A 72 27.62 33.62 11.43
N GLY A 73 27.33 32.43 10.88
CA GLY A 73 26.00 31.82 10.91
C GLY A 73 24.99 32.40 9.90
N TYR A 74 25.45 33.19 8.93
CA TYR A 74 24.63 33.69 7.83
C TYR A 74 24.29 32.58 6.81
N LEU A 75 25.18 31.61 6.64
CA LEU A 75 24.98 30.41 5.82
C LEU A 75 24.96 29.15 6.67
N ASP A 76 24.05 28.25 6.31
CA ASP A 76 23.91 26.95 6.95
C ASP A 76 24.72 25.88 6.18
N ILE A 77 25.50 25.07 6.90
CA ILE A 77 26.36 24.03 6.32
C ILE A 77 25.58 22.86 5.69
N ASP A 78 24.36 22.61 6.16
CA ASP A 78 23.46 21.58 5.66
C ASP A 78 22.66 22.05 4.43
N GLU A 79 22.69 23.35 4.11
CA GLU A 79 22.07 23.88 2.91
C GLU A 79 22.86 23.50 1.65
N ARG A 80 22.19 22.80 0.72
CA ARG A 80 22.79 22.33 -0.52
C ARG A 80 22.38 23.15 -1.73
N SER A 81 21.38 24.02 -1.60
CA SER A 81 20.87 24.85 -2.69
C SER A 81 21.42 26.27 -2.57
N VAL A 82 22.00 26.76 -3.68
CA VAL A 82 22.33 28.18 -3.87
C VAL A 82 21.12 29.08 -3.62
N THR A 83 19.93 28.64 -4.06
CA THR A 83 18.68 29.37 -3.82
C THR A 83 18.38 29.48 -2.33
N GLY A 84 18.63 28.43 -1.55
CA GLY A 84 18.47 28.44 -0.09
C GLY A 84 19.45 29.39 0.59
N HIS A 85 20.74 29.35 0.21
CA HIS A 85 21.76 30.28 0.73
C HIS A 85 21.43 31.74 0.42
N ASN A 86 21.12 32.07 -0.83
CA ASN A 86 20.78 33.44 -1.22
C ASN A 86 19.50 33.94 -0.54
N LEU A 87 18.51 33.08 -0.31
CA LEU A 87 17.31 33.44 0.45
C LEU A 87 17.62 33.67 1.93
N SER A 88 18.51 32.87 2.54
CA SER A 88 19.01 33.10 3.90
C SER A 88 19.64 34.48 4.04
N LEU A 89 20.59 34.81 3.15
CA LEU A 89 21.27 36.12 3.15
C LEU A 89 20.28 37.28 2.99
N LYS A 90 19.33 37.16 2.06
CA LYS A 90 18.28 38.17 1.87
C LYS A 90 17.41 38.35 3.11
N LEU A 91 17.00 37.28 3.76
CA LEU A 91 16.16 37.33 4.95
C LEU A 91 16.90 38.01 6.13
N GLN A 92 18.15 37.64 6.35
CA GLN A 92 18.98 38.20 7.42
C GLN A 92 19.38 39.66 7.13
N GLY A 93 19.70 39.98 5.86
CA GLY A 93 19.98 41.34 5.42
C GLY A 93 18.77 42.26 5.54
N TRP A 94 17.59 41.79 5.15
CA TRP A 94 16.33 42.51 5.38
C TRP A 94 16.14 42.82 6.87
N TYR A 95 16.26 41.81 7.74
CA TYR A 95 16.07 41.99 9.18
C TYR A 95 17.08 42.96 9.80
N THR A 96 18.33 42.90 9.37
CA THR A 96 19.41 43.78 9.86
C THR A 96 19.15 45.24 9.53
N ASN A 97 18.50 45.53 8.40
CA ASN A 97 18.17 46.88 7.96
C ASN A 97 16.95 47.51 8.63
N LEU A 98 16.19 46.76 9.45
CA LEU A 98 15.02 47.27 10.15
C LEU A 98 15.40 48.02 11.43
N THR A 99 14.67 49.10 11.69
CA THR A 99 14.69 49.79 12.99
C THR A 99 13.99 48.97 14.06
N ASP A 100 14.25 49.25 15.34
CA ASP A 100 13.63 48.51 16.46
C ASP A 100 12.09 48.59 16.45
N SER A 101 11.54 49.74 16.05
CA SER A 101 10.10 49.95 15.89
C SER A 101 9.52 49.05 14.78
N GLU A 102 10.23 48.92 13.66
CA GLU A 102 9.82 48.05 12.54
C GLU A 102 9.95 46.57 12.90
N LYS A 103 11.02 46.19 13.63
CA LYS A 103 11.21 44.82 14.14
C LYS A 103 10.07 44.43 15.07
N GLN A 104 9.67 45.31 15.99
CA GLN A 104 8.54 45.06 16.89
C GLN A 104 7.20 44.92 16.14
N ALA A 105 7.04 45.59 14.99
CA ALA A 105 5.84 45.54 14.16
C ALA A 105 5.73 44.28 13.28
N ILE A 106 6.77 43.42 13.24
CA ILE A 106 6.75 42.18 12.45
C ILE A 106 5.63 41.26 12.98
N PRO A 107 4.75 40.74 12.10
CA PRO A 107 3.62 39.91 12.52
C PRO A 107 4.13 38.60 13.13
N THR A 108 3.69 38.30 14.35
CA THR A 108 4.01 37.06 15.05
C THR A 108 2.77 36.16 15.16
N PHE A 109 2.98 34.84 15.15
CA PHE A 109 1.94 33.85 15.41
C PHE A 109 2.54 32.69 16.21
N GLY A 110 1.95 32.39 17.36
CA GLY A 110 2.42 31.31 18.22
C GLY A 110 3.84 31.54 18.79
N ASN A 111 4.16 32.80 19.13
CA ASN A 111 5.46 33.25 19.65
C ASN A 111 6.66 33.01 18.74
N LYS A 112 6.42 33.06 17.42
CA LYS A 112 7.42 33.12 16.36
C LYS A 112 6.95 34.08 15.28
N ILE A 113 7.85 34.55 14.43
CA ILE A 113 7.51 35.35 13.25
C ILE A 113 6.57 34.56 12.33
N SER A 114 5.47 35.20 11.93
CA SER A 114 4.48 34.64 11.03
C SER A 114 4.95 34.78 9.59
N ILE A 115 5.40 33.68 8.98
CA ILE A 115 5.81 33.64 7.57
C ILE A 115 4.68 34.10 6.64
N ARG A 116 3.43 33.73 6.95
CA ARG A 116 2.25 34.15 6.18
C ARG A 116 1.95 35.64 6.36
N GLY A 117 2.22 36.19 7.53
CA GLY A 117 2.13 37.63 7.79
C GLY A 117 3.19 38.40 7.03
N LEU A 118 4.43 37.91 7.08
CA LEU A 118 5.59 38.48 6.39
C LEU A 118 5.38 38.50 4.87
N ALA A 119 4.95 37.38 4.28
CA ALA A 119 4.66 37.25 2.85
C ALA A 119 3.55 38.18 2.34
N ARG A 120 2.69 38.70 3.23
CA ARG A 120 1.63 39.67 2.90
C ARG A 120 2.10 41.13 3.01
N GLN A 121 3.12 41.40 3.82
CA GLN A 121 3.64 42.74 4.07
C GLN A 121 4.86 43.07 3.21
N VAL A 122 5.66 42.07 2.87
CA VAL A 122 6.90 42.22 2.09
C VAL A 122 6.80 41.38 0.81
N GLU A 123 6.66 42.06 -0.33
CA GLU A 123 6.45 41.42 -1.64
C GLU A 123 7.57 40.44 -2.02
N GLU A 124 8.82 40.76 -1.65
CA GLU A 124 10.01 39.94 -1.87
C GLU A 124 9.92 38.56 -1.19
N PHE A 125 9.12 38.43 -0.12
CA PHE A 125 8.91 37.18 0.63
C PHE A 125 7.57 36.51 0.32
N SER A 126 6.84 36.95 -0.71
CA SER A 126 5.58 36.34 -1.16
C SER A 126 5.69 34.85 -1.49
N THR A 127 6.88 34.37 -1.86
CA THR A 127 7.16 32.96 -2.18
C THR A 127 7.79 32.16 -1.03
N LEU A 128 8.06 32.80 0.12
CA LEU A 128 8.78 32.20 1.25
C LEU A 128 8.05 30.97 1.82
N GLU A 129 6.71 30.98 1.84
CA GLU A 129 5.88 29.84 2.28
C GLU A 129 6.15 28.56 1.47
N LYS A 130 6.46 28.69 0.17
CA LYS A 130 6.75 27.55 -0.71
C LYS A 130 8.22 27.09 -0.62
N ARG A 131 9.05 27.79 0.16
CA ARG A 131 10.51 27.68 0.17
C ARG A 131 11.06 27.30 1.56
N LEU A 132 10.19 26.92 2.50
CA LEU A 132 10.57 26.48 3.86
C LEU A 132 11.32 25.15 3.92
N ASN A 133 11.38 24.40 2.82
CA ASN A 133 12.12 23.14 2.76
C ASN A 133 13.64 23.33 2.66
N TYR A 134 14.11 24.58 2.50
CA TYR A 134 15.54 24.91 2.52
C TYR A 134 16.02 25.04 3.96
N ALA A 135 17.10 24.33 4.29
CA ALA A 135 17.71 24.35 5.63
C ALA A 135 18.17 25.76 5.99
N GLY A 136 18.82 26.47 5.05
CA GLY A 136 19.33 27.82 5.29
C GLY A 136 18.22 28.84 5.60
N VAL A 137 17.05 28.71 4.97
CA VAL A 137 15.90 29.58 5.25
C VAL A 137 15.33 29.31 6.64
N THR A 138 15.32 28.04 7.07
CA THR A 138 14.83 27.64 8.39
C THR A 138 15.76 28.19 9.48
N SER A 139 17.06 27.99 9.34
CA SER A 139 18.07 28.48 10.29
C SER A 139 18.09 30.00 10.39
N ALA A 140 17.95 30.71 9.26
CA ALA A 140 17.81 32.16 9.26
C ALA A 140 16.58 32.65 10.05
N LEU A 141 15.43 31.99 9.88
CA LEU A 141 14.22 32.30 10.65
C LEU A 141 14.39 31.98 12.13
N GLU A 142 15.08 30.90 12.49
CA GLU A 142 15.38 30.56 13.88
C GLU A 142 16.30 31.60 14.54
N ASN A 143 17.36 32.03 13.84
CA ASN A 143 18.25 33.10 14.29
C ASN A 143 17.50 34.41 14.52
N ILE A 144 16.62 34.81 13.60
CA ILE A 144 15.80 36.01 13.77
C ILE A 144 14.83 35.85 14.95
N ASN A 145 14.19 34.68 15.10
CA ASN A 145 13.30 34.43 16.24
C ASN A 145 14.06 34.48 17.59
N ALA A 146 15.30 33.98 17.65
CA ALA A 146 16.15 34.10 18.83
C ALA A 146 16.45 35.57 19.15
N GLN A 147 16.84 36.37 18.15
CA GLN A 147 17.06 37.81 18.31
C GLN A 147 15.79 38.56 18.76
N HIS A 148 14.62 38.18 18.26
CA HIS A 148 13.34 38.72 18.70
C HIS A 148 13.00 38.37 20.15
N LEU A 149 13.37 37.16 20.59
CA LEU A 149 13.19 36.72 21.96
C LEU A 149 14.12 37.49 22.91
N ASP A 150 15.39 37.63 22.54
CA ASP A 150 16.40 38.36 23.32
C ASP A 150 16.07 39.85 23.42
N ALA A 151 15.51 40.44 22.35
CA ALA A 151 15.04 41.82 22.33
C ALA A 151 13.71 42.04 23.09
N GLY A 152 13.06 40.98 23.58
CA GLY A 152 11.80 41.06 24.31
C GLY A 152 10.56 41.31 23.44
N TYR A 153 10.66 41.12 22.11
CA TYR A 153 9.53 41.19 21.18
C TYR A 153 8.66 39.92 21.21
N LEU A 154 9.22 38.82 21.72
CA LEU A 154 8.52 37.56 21.95
C LEU A 154 8.44 37.27 23.46
N ASP A 155 7.38 36.58 23.87
CA ASP A 155 7.13 36.24 25.25
C ASP A 155 8.00 35.04 25.67
N SER A 156 8.96 35.26 26.58
CA SER A 156 9.83 34.22 27.11
C SER A 156 9.11 33.19 27.99
N SER A 157 7.89 33.49 28.44
CA SER A 157 7.04 32.59 29.22
C SER A 157 6.03 31.80 28.37
N TYR A 158 6.06 31.96 27.04
CA TYR A 158 5.11 31.34 26.14
C TYR A 158 5.24 29.80 26.11
N VAL A 159 4.16 29.11 26.47
CA VAL A 159 4.05 27.65 26.36
C VAL A 159 3.26 27.27 25.11
N VAL A 160 3.86 26.45 24.24
CA VAL A 160 3.24 25.94 23.01
C VAL A 160 2.01 25.08 23.35
N VAL A 161 0.96 25.13 22.53
CA VAL A 161 -0.32 24.44 22.76
C VAL A 161 -0.15 22.93 23.03
N LYS A 162 0.84 22.29 22.41
CA LYS A 162 1.20 20.87 22.65
C LYS A 162 1.71 20.57 24.06
N ASP A 163 2.26 21.56 24.75
CA ASP A 163 2.84 21.42 26.09
C ASP A 163 1.92 22.01 27.18
N ARG A 164 0.85 22.74 26.79
CA ARG A 164 -0.21 23.17 27.72
C ARG A 164 -1.02 22.00 28.27
N SER A 165 -1.18 20.92 27.51
CA SER A 165 -1.84 19.68 27.93
C SER A 165 -0.98 18.76 28.80
N LYS A 166 0.32 19.07 28.96
CA LYS A 166 1.28 18.29 29.77
C LYS A 166 1.51 18.84 31.19
N LYS A 167 0.77 19.89 31.59
CA LYS A 167 0.84 20.43 32.97
C LYS A 167 0.16 19.55 34.02
N THR A 168 -0.37 18.40 33.63
CA THR A 168 -0.65 17.30 34.56
C THR A 168 0.48 16.29 34.44
N THR A 169 1.11 15.96 35.56
CA THR A 169 2.13 14.92 35.83
C THR A 169 3.58 15.41 35.98
N VAL A 170 4.19 14.99 37.08
CA VAL A 170 5.34 15.58 37.81
C VAL A 170 6.71 15.04 37.34
N GLU A 171 6.85 14.53 36.11
CA GLU A 171 8.05 13.77 35.70
C GLU A 171 9.13 14.56 34.93
N ALA A 172 8.95 15.87 34.68
CA ALA A 172 9.81 16.62 33.75
C ALA A 172 11.20 17.03 34.29
N SER A 173 11.48 16.92 35.60
CA SER A 173 12.75 17.40 36.18
C SER A 173 13.95 16.48 35.93
N GLN A 174 13.74 15.18 35.69
CA GLN A 174 14.83 14.21 35.47
C GLN A 174 15.37 14.24 34.01
N ILE A 175 14.49 14.46 33.03
CA ILE A 175 14.77 14.33 31.58
C ILE A 175 15.81 15.37 31.10
N GLY A 176 15.84 16.56 31.70
CA GLY A 176 16.81 17.61 31.37
C GLY A 176 18.25 17.25 31.78
N SER A 177 18.43 16.60 32.94
CA SER A 177 19.74 16.20 33.46
C SER A 177 20.35 15.06 32.63
N ASP A 178 19.55 14.05 32.29
CA ASP A 178 20.02 12.87 31.53
C ASP A 178 20.44 13.22 30.09
N THR A 179 19.78 14.21 29.49
CA THR A 179 20.08 14.70 28.14
C THR A 179 21.41 15.44 28.11
N LEU A 180 21.66 16.31 29.09
CA LEU A 180 22.94 17.04 29.23
C LEU A 180 24.10 16.08 29.47
N GLU A 181 23.87 15.04 30.26
CA GLU A 181 24.88 14.05 30.54
C GLU A 181 25.19 13.16 29.32
N PHE A 182 24.17 12.76 28.55
CA PHE A 182 24.38 12.03 27.30
C PHE A 182 25.19 12.87 26.29
N GLN A 183 24.92 14.17 26.21
CA GLN A 183 25.69 15.11 25.39
C GLN A 183 27.14 15.25 25.84
N ARG A 184 27.40 15.28 27.17
CA ARG A 184 28.76 15.27 27.72
C ARG A 184 29.54 14.05 27.24
N MET A 185 28.91 12.87 27.24
CA MET A 185 29.55 11.61 26.84
C MET A 185 29.86 11.53 25.33
N LEU A 186 29.20 12.31 24.47
CA LEU A 186 29.49 12.32 23.02
C LEU A 186 30.94 12.69 22.71
N ASN A 187 31.54 13.53 23.56
CA ASN A 187 32.89 14.06 23.38
C ASN A 187 33.98 13.21 24.03
N LEU A 188 33.60 12.13 24.73
CA LEU A 188 34.52 11.20 25.36
C LEU A 188 34.88 10.10 24.36
N ARG A 189 36.17 9.95 24.07
CA ARG A 189 36.64 8.84 23.23
C ARG A 189 36.78 7.58 24.07
N VAL A 190 36.30 6.47 23.52
CA VAL A 190 36.42 5.14 24.09
C VAL A 190 37.29 4.31 23.16
N ASN A 191 38.47 3.92 23.62
CA ASN A 191 39.39 3.02 22.93
C ASN A 191 39.43 1.64 23.60
N HIS A 192 39.25 1.58 24.93
CA HIS A 192 39.17 0.33 25.71
C HIS A 192 37.83 0.24 26.45
N VAL A 193 37.29 -0.97 26.66
CA VAL A 193 35.99 -1.18 27.33
C VAL A 193 35.99 -0.61 28.76
N ASP A 194 37.13 -0.67 29.45
CA ASP A 194 37.29 -0.11 30.81
C ASP A 194 37.21 1.42 30.86
N GLU A 195 37.28 2.12 29.72
CA GLU A 195 37.09 3.57 29.64
C GLU A 195 35.60 3.97 29.60
N LEU A 196 34.69 2.99 29.50
CA LEU A 196 33.26 3.23 29.67
C LEU A 196 32.97 3.67 31.11
N GLU A 197 32.03 4.61 31.26
CA GLU A 197 31.71 5.13 32.59
C GLU A 197 30.97 4.07 33.39
N SER A 198 31.51 3.70 34.55
CA SER A 198 31.00 2.59 35.35
C SER A 198 29.58 2.83 35.83
N SER A 199 28.76 1.79 35.72
CA SER A 199 27.39 1.79 36.22
C SER A 199 27.37 1.79 37.75
N CYS A 200 26.44 2.53 38.36
CA CYS A 200 26.24 2.51 39.81
C CYS A 200 24.76 2.67 40.17
N VAL A 201 24.41 2.55 41.46
CA VAL A 201 23.02 2.64 41.93
C VAL A 201 22.38 4.00 41.58
N ALA A 202 23.18 5.08 41.56
CA ALA A 202 22.71 6.41 41.17
C ALA A 202 22.60 6.58 39.64
N MET A 203 23.43 5.86 38.87
CA MET A 203 23.54 5.95 37.41
C MET A 203 23.43 4.55 36.79
N PRO A 204 22.20 4.00 36.69
CA PRO A 204 21.99 2.64 36.20
C PRO A 204 22.30 2.52 34.70
N PHE A 205 22.99 1.45 34.32
CA PHE A 205 23.43 1.15 32.95
C PHE A 205 24.28 2.24 32.29
N GLN A 206 25.06 2.97 33.09
CA GLN A 206 25.94 4.05 32.62
C GLN A 206 26.94 3.57 31.55
N GLU A 207 27.48 2.34 31.70
CA GLU A 207 28.42 1.76 30.71
C GLU A 207 27.75 1.65 29.33
N ILE A 208 26.46 1.29 29.31
CA ILE A 208 25.64 1.17 28.09
C ILE A 208 25.27 2.57 27.57
N LYS A 209 24.92 3.51 28.45
CA LYS A 209 24.61 4.91 28.09
C LYS A 209 25.81 5.56 27.38
N HIS A 210 27.02 5.39 27.92
CA HIS A 210 28.26 5.89 27.33
C HIS A 210 28.55 5.22 25.99
N LEU A 211 28.35 3.90 25.85
CA LEU A 211 28.49 3.21 24.56
C LEU A 211 27.55 3.77 23.48
N PHE A 212 26.29 4.08 23.82
CA PHE A 212 25.35 4.69 22.88
C PHE A 212 25.73 6.11 22.49
N ALA A 213 26.26 6.91 23.43
CA ALA A 213 26.78 8.24 23.15
C ALA A 213 28.00 8.15 22.21
N TYR A 214 28.97 7.29 22.52
CA TYR A 214 30.13 7.04 21.68
C TYR A 214 29.75 6.58 20.27
N ALA A 215 28.80 5.64 20.12
CA ALA A 215 28.35 5.22 18.80
C ALA A 215 27.61 6.32 18.02
N SER A 216 27.02 7.29 18.72
CA SER A 216 26.27 8.40 18.11
C SER A 216 27.14 9.57 17.71
N SER A 217 28.33 9.74 18.31
CA SER A 217 29.26 10.83 17.99
C SER A 217 29.78 10.79 16.55
N PHE A 218 29.77 9.62 15.91
CA PHE A 218 30.23 9.46 14.51
C PHE A 218 29.23 9.92 13.43
N ASN A 219 27.97 10.20 13.78
CA ASN A 219 26.92 10.48 12.80
C ASN A 219 26.04 11.71 13.16
N ASP A 220 26.43 12.50 14.16
CA ASP A 220 25.70 13.69 14.68
C ASP A 220 24.20 13.49 14.97
N ASP A 221 23.77 12.23 15.17
CA ASP A 221 22.37 11.86 15.43
C ASP A 221 22.21 11.32 16.87
N TRP A 222 22.64 12.15 17.82
CA TRP A 222 22.65 11.87 19.25
C TRP A 222 21.24 11.75 19.83
N ARG A 223 20.26 12.49 19.30
CA ARG A 223 18.87 12.42 19.75
C ARG A 223 18.29 11.03 19.51
N SER A 224 18.52 10.47 18.33
CA SER A 224 18.08 9.11 18.03
C SER A 224 18.92 8.07 18.78
N GLY A 225 20.20 8.36 19.06
CA GLY A 225 21.04 7.55 19.96
C GLY A 225 20.47 7.44 21.36
N PHE A 226 20.14 8.57 21.96
CA PHE A 226 19.51 8.67 23.28
C PHE A 226 18.13 7.99 23.30
N LEU A 227 17.34 8.16 22.24
CA LEU A 227 16.08 7.43 22.05
C LEU A 227 16.31 5.91 22.06
N GLY A 228 17.29 5.43 21.31
CA GLY A 228 17.66 4.02 21.27
C GLY A 228 18.08 3.49 22.64
N PHE A 229 18.86 4.27 23.39
CA PHE A 229 19.25 3.94 24.76
C PHE A 229 18.02 3.82 25.68
N ASN A 230 17.09 4.78 25.66
CA ASN A 230 15.92 4.75 26.53
C ASN A 230 15.04 3.51 26.32
N TYR A 231 14.84 3.10 25.05
CA TYR A 231 14.12 1.85 24.77
C TYR A 231 14.90 0.61 25.22
N PHE A 232 16.21 0.60 25.02
CA PHE A 232 17.05 -0.51 25.46
C PHE A 232 17.10 -0.60 26.98
N PHE A 233 17.18 0.52 27.69
CA PHE A 233 17.06 0.63 29.14
C PHE A 233 15.74 0.05 29.65
N ALA A 234 14.61 0.44 29.06
CA ALA A 234 13.30 -0.09 29.42
C ALA A 234 13.21 -1.61 29.18
N PHE A 235 13.80 -2.10 28.09
CA PHE A 235 13.92 -3.53 27.81
C PHE A 235 14.73 -4.26 28.90
N LEU A 236 15.90 -3.75 29.27
CA LEU A 236 16.73 -4.36 30.30
C LEU A 236 16.06 -4.37 31.68
N LYS A 237 15.35 -3.29 32.03
CA LYS A 237 14.51 -3.25 33.23
C LYS A 237 13.40 -4.30 33.19
N SER A 238 12.77 -4.52 32.03
CA SER A 238 11.74 -5.55 31.88
C SER A 238 12.26 -6.98 32.02
N LEU A 239 13.56 -7.21 31.83
CA LEU A 239 14.24 -8.48 32.10
C LEU A 239 14.67 -8.65 33.57
N GLY A 240 14.44 -7.64 34.42
CA GLY A 240 14.75 -7.69 35.84
C GLY A 240 16.14 -7.15 36.23
N PHE A 241 16.89 -6.54 35.30
CA PHE A 241 18.21 -5.99 35.61
C PHE A 241 18.13 -4.71 36.45
N THR A 242 19.04 -4.58 37.40
CA THR A 242 19.06 -3.47 38.37
C THR A 242 19.76 -2.23 37.82
N GLY A 243 20.71 -2.42 36.91
CA GLY A 243 21.52 -1.37 36.29
C GLY A 243 22.91 -1.22 36.88
N VAL A 244 23.33 -2.10 37.80
CA VAL A 244 24.68 -2.10 38.41
C VAL A 244 25.56 -3.20 37.79
N GLU A 245 24.95 -4.13 37.05
CA GLU A 245 25.60 -5.22 36.35
C GLU A 245 26.59 -4.70 35.29
N LYS A 246 27.62 -5.48 35.01
CA LYS A 246 28.66 -5.14 34.03
C LYS A 246 28.14 -5.27 32.60
N LEU A 247 28.70 -4.51 31.66
CA LEU A 247 28.30 -4.50 30.24
C LEU A 247 28.03 -5.89 29.64
N PHE A 248 28.97 -6.84 29.81
CA PHE A 248 28.88 -8.18 29.23
C PHE A 248 27.97 -9.16 30.00
N GLU A 249 27.52 -8.81 31.21
CA GLU A 249 26.48 -9.56 31.93
C GLU A 249 25.09 -9.23 31.37
N VAL A 250 24.95 -8.00 30.85
CA VAL A 250 23.68 -7.45 30.34
C VAL A 250 23.55 -7.66 28.82
N VAL A 251 24.68 -7.59 28.10
CA VAL A 251 24.73 -7.67 26.65
C VAL A 251 25.44 -8.94 26.20
N GLY A 252 24.74 -9.79 25.46
CA GLY A 252 25.27 -11.04 24.91
C GLY A 252 24.77 -11.33 23.49
N ALA A 253 25.02 -12.56 23.01
CA ALA A 253 24.83 -12.92 21.61
C ALA A 253 23.40 -12.73 21.07
N TYR A 254 22.39 -12.88 21.95
CA TYR A 254 20.97 -12.77 21.60
C TYR A 254 20.33 -11.43 22.00
N SER A 255 21.09 -10.45 22.51
CA SER A 255 20.52 -9.21 23.01
C SER A 255 19.72 -8.45 21.95
N LEU A 256 20.21 -8.39 20.70
CA LEU A 256 19.48 -7.73 19.61
C LEU A 256 18.23 -8.50 19.17
N VAL A 257 18.29 -9.84 19.19
CA VAL A 257 17.14 -10.72 18.86
C VAL A 257 16.01 -10.54 19.89
N ARG A 258 16.35 -10.58 21.18
CA ARG A 258 15.40 -10.41 22.29
C ARG A 258 14.83 -8.99 22.31
N PHE A 259 15.66 -7.99 22.05
CA PHE A 259 15.22 -6.60 21.96
C PHE A 259 14.24 -6.39 20.79
N ARG A 260 14.50 -7.01 19.63
CA ARG A 260 13.56 -6.98 18.50
C ARG A 260 12.21 -7.60 18.85
N ALA A 261 12.19 -8.77 19.51
CA ALA A 261 10.94 -9.40 19.94
C ALA A 261 10.14 -8.49 20.89
N TRP A 262 10.82 -7.89 21.87
CA TRP A 262 10.22 -6.95 22.82
C TRP A 262 9.66 -5.69 22.13
N LEU A 263 10.32 -5.18 21.10
CA LEU A 263 9.81 -4.08 20.28
C LEU A 263 8.61 -4.49 19.42
N VAL A 264 8.59 -5.72 18.88
CA VAL A 264 7.47 -6.26 18.10
C VAL A 264 6.21 -6.35 18.96
N ASP A 265 6.30 -6.85 20.19
CA ASP A 265 5.15 -6.94 21.09
C ASP A 265 4.52 -5.55 21.35
N ARG A 266 5.34 -4.51 21.49
CA ARG A 266 4.88 -3.12 21.68
C ARG A 266 4.33 -2.48 20.41
N VAL A 267 4.85 -2.85 19.26
CA VAL A 267 4.29 -2.46 17.96
C VAL A 267 2.92 -3.10 17.77
N VAL A 268 2.77 -4.39 18.10
CA VAL A 268 1.50 -5.12 18.01
C VAL A 268 0.48 -4.57 19.01
N GLY A 269 0.92 -4.16 20.20
CA GLY A 269 0.09 -3.50 21.20
C GLY A 269 -0.20 -2.01 20.94
N GLU A 270 0.19 -1.46 19.78
CA GLU A 270 0.04 -0.05 19.40
C GLU A 270 0.68 0.98 20.36
N GLU A 271 1.59 0.55 21.24
CA GLU A 271 2.30 1.42 22.17
C GLU A 271 3.34 2.30 21.46
N ILE A 272 3.96 1.78 20.40
CA ILE A 272 4.99 2.48 19.63
C ILE A 272 4.81 2.29 18.11
N ALA A 273 5.13 3.34 17.34
CA ALA A 273 5.09 3.25 15.88
C ALA A 273 6.25 2.38 15.33
N PRO A 274 6.04 1.64 14.22
CA PRO A 274 7.08 0.82 13.59
C PRO A 274 8.30 1.62 13.13
N SER A 275 8.12 2.88 12.76
CA SER A 275 9.25 3.79 12.47
C SER A 275 10.11 4.03 13.71
N THR A 276 9.48 4.27 14.87
CA THR A 276 10.17 4.48 16.14
C THR A 276 10.89 3.22 16.60
N ALA A 277 10.23 2.07 16.46
CA ALA A 277 10.81 0.77 16.78
C ALA A 277 12.03 0.45 15.89
N ASN A 278 11.97 0.76 14.59
CA ASN A 278 13.10 0.61 13.67
C ASN A 278 14.25 1.57 13.98
N THR A 279 13.95 2.82 14.33
CA THR A 279 14.98 3.77 14.77
C THR A 279 15.69 3.25 16.01
N ALA A 280 14.93 2.80 17.03
CA ALA A 280 15.51 2.22 18.24
C ALA A 280 16.36 0.98 17.93
N LEU A 281 15.83 0.01 17.18
CA LEU A 281 16.54 -1.22 16.79
C LEU A 281 17.82 -0.93 16.02
N SER A 282 17.78 0.03 15.09
CA SER A 282 18.95 0.47 14.32
C SER A 282 20.03 1.07 15.22
N LYS A 283 19.64 1.85 16.23
CA LYS A 283 20.57 2.50 17.16
C LYS A 283 21.21 1.49 18.10
N VAL A 284 20.45 0.54 18.64
CA VAL A 284 21.03 -0.58 19.41
C VAL A 284 21.99 -1.38 18.54
N ARG A 285 21.60 -1.73 17.30
CA ARG A 285 22.48 -2.46 16.36
C ARG A 285 23.80 -1.72 16.13
N LYS A 286 23.76 -0.41 15.91
CA LYS A 286 24.96 0.41 15.71
C LYS A 286 25.85 0.42 16.95
N SER A 287 25.29 0.60 18.15
CA SER A 287 26.04 0.54 19.41
C SER A 287 26.74 -0.81 19.60
N LEU A 288 26.05 -1.92 19.33
CA LEU A 288 26.63 -3.26 19.42
C LEU A 288 27.69 -3.54 18.35
N LYS A 289 27.53 -3.00 17.13
CA LYS A 289 28.58 -3.07 16.09
C LYS A 289 29.81 -2.27 16.50
N MET A 290 29.62 -1.10 17.11
CA MET A 290 30.71 -0.26 17.58
C MET A 290 31.48 -0.92 18.72
N LEU A 291 30.79 -1.61 19.64
CA LEU A 291 31.44 -2.34 20.73
C LEU A 291 32.46 -3.37 20.24
N ARG A 292 32.23 -4.05 19.11
CA ARG A 292 33.20 -4.98 18.51
C ARG A 292 34.51 -4.32 18.08
N GLY A 293 34.51 -3.00 17.88
CA GLY A 293 35.69 -2.23 17.48
C GLY A 293 36.48 -1.63 18.65
N VAL A 294 36.02 -1.83 19.90
CA VAL A 294 36.67 -1.32 21.12
C VAL A 294 37.60 -2.42 21.68
N PHE A 295 38.82 -2.05 22.09
CA PHE A 295 39.77 -3.00 22.70
C PHE A 295 39.22 -3.53 24.03
N GLY A 296 39.36 -4.83 24.28
CA GLY A 296 38.75 -5.53 25.42
C GLY A 296 37.34 -6.10 25.17
N ALA A 297 36.84 -6.01 23.94
CA ALA A 297 35.58 -6.62 23.49
C ALA A 297 35.78 -7.63 22.34
N GLU A 298 36.98 -8.19 22.19
CA GLU A 298 37.36 -9.00 21.01
C GLU A 298 36.49 -10.25 20.82
N ASP A 299 36.08 -10.87 21.93
CA ASP A 299 35.23 -12.07 21.93
C ASP A 299 33.73 -11.76 21.81
N PHE A 300 33.35 -10.47 21.77
CA PHE A 300 31.96 -10.07 21.72
C PHE A 300 31.33 -10.30 20.34
N THR A 301 30.36 -11.22 20.28
CA THR A 301 29.56 -11.48 19.09
C THR A 301 28.07 -11.31 19.38
N PHE A 302 27.30 -10.96 18.35
CA PHE A 302 25.84 -10.89 18.43
C PHE A 302 25.21 -11.28 17.09
N TYR A 303 24.01 -11.87 17.15
CA TYR A 303 23.23 -12.20 15.96
C TYR A 303 22.49 -10.95 15.46
N ASP A 304 22.83 -10.51 14.24
CA ASP A 304 22.09 -9.44 13.58
C ASP A 304 20.68 -9.93 13.23
N VAL A 305 19.74 -9.01 13.19
CA VAL A 305 18.33 -9.27 12.88
C VAL A 305 17.85 -8.27 11.86
N GLU A 306 16.93 -8.70 11.01
CA GLU A 306 16.26 -7.78 10.09
C GLU A 306 15.48 -6.71 10.86
N GLY A 307 15.24 -5.58 10.20
CA GLY A 307 14.36 -4.54 10.72
C GLY A 307 13.00 -5.11 11.14
N ILE A 308 12.28 -4.36 11.94
CA ILE A 308 10.83 -4.56 11.99
C ILE A 308 10.38 -4.05 10.63
N ASP A 309 9.60 -4.82 9.87
CA ASP A 309 9.08 -4.25 8.63
C ASP A 309 8.46 -2.90 8.96
N SER A 310 8.75 -1.88 8.16
CA SER A 310 8.07 -0.60 8.31
C SER A 310 6.62 -0.82 7.90
N VAL A 311 5.87 -1.54 8.72
CA VAL A 311 4.45 -1.64 8.65
C VAL A 311 3.99 -0.28 9.12
N ARG A 312 4.11 0.73 8.25
CA ARG A 312 2.94 1.58 8.07
C ARG A 312 1.84 0.57 7.77
N VAL A 313 1.10 0.14 8.80
CA VAL A 313 -0.30 -0.19 8.65
C VAL A 313 -0.97 1.16 8.35
N THR A 314 -0.57 1.81 7.26
CA THR A 314 -1.59 2.40 6.43
C THR A 314 -2.35 1.18 5.97
N ASP A 315 -3.64 1.13 6.30
CA ASP A 315 -4.58 0.09 5.88
C ASP A 315 -4.50 -0.25 4.37
N LEU A 316 -3.78 0.56 3.57
CA LEU A 316 -3.46 0.39 2.15
C LEU A 316 -3.20 -1.05 1.68
N TYR A 317 -2.58 -1.93 2.49
CA TYR A 317 -2.29 -3.31 2.10
C TYR A 317 -3.11 -4.36 2.86
N THR A 318 -3.91 -3.97 3.85
CA THR A 318 -4.80 -4.89 4.55
C THR A 318 -6.06 -5.10 3.70
N PRO A 319 -6.36 -6.35 3.28
CA PRO A 319 -7.58 -6.64 2.55
C PRO A 319 -8.82 -6.31 3.40
N TYR A 320 -9.88 -5.85 2.74
CA TYR A 320 -11.20 -5.77 3.36
C TYR A 320 -11.65 -7.16 3.79
N SER A 321 -12.34 -7.23 4.92
CA SER A 321 -12.94 -8.47 5.40
C SER A 321 -14.01 -8.97 4.41
N PRO A 322 -14.40 -10.25 4.47
CA PRO A 322 -15.50 -10.77 3.64
C PRO A 322 -16.79 -9.96 3.78
N SER A 323 -17.15 -9.54 4.99
CA SER A 323 -18.34 -8.74 5.28
C SER A 323 -18.24 -7.32 4.71
N GLU A 324 -17.08 -6.66 4.85
CA GLU A 324 -16.82 -5.36 4.22
C GLU A 324 -16.92 -5.45 2.70
N ARG A 325 -16.32 -6.48 2.09
CA ARG A 325 -16.36 -6.73 0.64
C ARG A 325 -17.80 -6.86 0.13
N GLU A 326 -18.63 -7.63 0.82
CA GLU A 326 -20.03 -7.84 0.45
C GLU A 326 -20.86 -6.55 0.58
N ARG A 327 -20.66 -5.77 1.65
CA ARG A 327 -21.30 -4.45 1.83
C ARG A 327 -20.93 -3.48 0.70
N ILE A 328 -19.64 -3.40 0.36
CA ILE A 328 -19.16 -2.57 -0.77
C ILE A 328 -19.82 -3.03 -2.07
N ALA A 329 -19.76 -4.34 -2.37
CA ALA A 329 -20.28 -4.90 -3.62
C ALA A 329 -21.78 -4.63 -3.79
N SER A 330 -22.58 -4.94 -2.77
CA SER A 330 -24.03 -4.75 -2.78
C SER A 330 -24.41 -3.28 -3.01
N CYS A 331 -23.74 -2.36 -2.33
CA CYS A 331 -23.98 -0.94 -2.48
C CYS A 331 -23.61 -0.42 -3.89
N VAL A 332 -22.48 -0.88 -4.43
CA VAL A 332 -22.01 -0.51 -5.77
C VAL A 332 -22.93 -1.06 -6.85
N ASP A 333 -23.37 -2.31 -6.73
CA ASP A 333 -24.25 -2.95 -7.71
C ASP A 333 -25.63 -2.30 -7.75
N ALA A 334 -26.18 -1.93 -6.59
CA ALA A 334 -27.44 -1.19 -6.50
C ALA A 334 -27.37 0.18 -7.21
N ASP A 335 -26.25 0.89 -7.05
CA ASP A 335 -26.04 2.19 -7.70
C ASP A 335 -25.84 2.07 -9.21
N ILE A 336 -25.06 1.07 -9.66
CA ILE A 336 -24.90 0.79 -11.09
C ILE A 336 -26.26 0.47 -11.71
N GLU A 337 -27.09 -0.34 -11.05
CA GLU A 337 -28.43 -0.66 -11.54
C GLU A 337 -29.32 0.59 -11.63
N LEU A 338 -29.28 1.45 -10.61
CA LEU A 338 -29.98 2.72 -10.60
C LEU A 338 -29.55 3.61 -11.78
N TYR A 339 -28.25 3.82 -11.97
CA TYR A 339 -27.76 4.70 -13.03
C TYR A 339 -27.97 4.11 -14.43
N ASN A 340 -27.89 2.79 -14.59
CA ASN A 340 -28.26 2.11 -15.83
C ASN A 340 -29.76 2.21 -16.14
N ARG A 341 -30.61 2.33 -15.12
CA ARG A 341 -32.05 2.59 -15.29
C ARG A 341 -32.30 4.03 -15.72
N LEU A 342 -31.62 4.99 -15.08
CA LEU A 342 -31.73 6.43 -15.37
C LEU A 342 -31.07 6.86 -16.69
N SER A 343 -30.21 6.02 -17.28
CA SER A 343 -29.59 6.25 -18.59
C SER A 343 -30.47 5.85 -19.76
N LYS A 344 -31.56 5.12 -19.52
CA LYS A 344 -32.51 4.74 -20.57
C LYS A 344 -33.27 5.98 -21.07
N PRO A 345 -33.68 6.01 -22.35
CA PRO A 345 -34.50 7.10 -22.87
C PRO A 345 -35.77 7.31 -22.03
N TYR A 346 -36.08 8.57 -21.75
CA TYR A 346 -37.26 8.96 -20.98
C TYR A 346 -38.55 8.54 -21.70
N VAL A 347 -39.52 8.01 -20.95
CA VAL A 347 -40.84 7.64 -21.45
C VAL A 347 -41.82 8.77 -21.12
N VAL A 348 -42.38 9.38 -22.18
CA VAL A 348 -43.34 10.48 -22.09
C VAL A 348 -44.58 10.06 -21.31
N SER A 349 -44.95 10.87 -20.31
CA SER A 349 -46.13 10.63 -19.47
C SER A 349 -47.43 11.09 -20.13
N GLY A 350 -47.36 12.17 -20.92
CA GLY A 350 -48.55 12.81 -21.48
C GLY A 350 -49.38 13.58 -20.45
N GLU A 351 -48.82 13.82 -19.26
CA GLU A 351 -49.49 14.52 -18.16
C GLU A 351 -49.20 16.02 -18.19
N GLY A 352 -50.16 16.82 -17.69
CA GLY A 352 -50.04 18.27 -17.57
C GLY A 352 -50.44 19.05 -18.83
N VAL A 353 -50.34 20.38 -18.74
CA VAL A 353 -50.65 21.33 -19.82
C VAL A 353 -49.64 22.47 -19.84
N ASP A 354 -49.58 23.22 -20.96
CA ASP A 354 -48.72 24.41 -21.08
C ASP A 354 -49.07 25.44 -19.98
N PRO A 355 -48.18 25.68 -19.01
CA PRO A 355 -48.47 26.57 -17.89
C PRO A 355 -48.29 28.05 -18.24
N PHE A 356 -47.86 28.39 -19.45
CA PHE A 356 -47.58 29.77 -19.87
C PHE A 356 -48.73 30.40 -20.66
N GLU A 357 -48.81 31.73 -20.62
CA GLU A 357 -49.66 32.53 -21.49
C GLU A 357 -49.14 32.50 -22.95
N HIS A 358 -49.96 32.95 -23.90
CA HIS A 358 -49.60 32.97 -25.33
C HIS A 358 -48.32 33.75 -25.63
N ASP A 359 -47.95 34.69 -24.75
CA ASP A 359 -46.73 35.51 -24.86
C ASP A 359 -45.47 34.82 -24.33
N GLN A 360 -45.61 33.63 -23.71
CA GLN A 360 -44.55 32.81 -23.10
C GLN A 360 -43.75 33.52 -21.98
N LYS A 361 -44.18 34.70 -21.53
CA LYS A 361 -43.47 35.52 -20.53
C LYS A 361 -44.07 35.40 -19.14
N ARG A 362 -45.34 35.01 -19.04
CA ARG A 362 -46.04 34.88 -17.76
C ARG A 362 -46.66 33.50 -17.60
N MET A 363 -46.53 32.95 -16.39
CA MET A 363 -47.17 31.71 -15.98
C MET A 363 -48.61 31.99 -15.54
N ARG A 364 -49.55 31.16 -15.98
CA ARG A 364 -50.96 31.25 -15.60
C ARG A 364 -51.10 31.00 -14.10
N ARG A 365 -51.96 31.78 -13.42
CA ARG A 365 -52.22 31.60 -11.98
C ARG A 365 -52.75 30.20 -11.70
N GLY A 366 -52.17 29.50 -10.71
CA GLY A 366 -52.56 28.15 -10.32
C GLY A 366 -51.92 27.02 -11.15
N HIS A 367 -51.15 27.33 -12.20
CA HIS A 367 -50.52 26.32 -13.06
C HIS A 367 -49.07 25.95 -12.67
N ALA A 368 -48.57 26.50 -11.55
CA ALA A 368 -47.27 26.13 -10.98
C ALA A 368 -47.37 24.77 -10.25
N THR A 369 -47.54 23.69 -11.01
CA THR A 369 -47.62 22.31 -10.49
C THR A 369 -46.55 21.42 -11.12
N LEU A 370 -46.24 20.28 -10.48
CA LEU A 370 -45.22 19.36 -10.98
C LEU A 370 -45.63 18.72 -12.31
N GLU A 371 -46.92 18.44 -12.51
CA GLU A 371 -47.47 17.87 -13.74
C GLU A 371 -47.27 18.83 -14.92
N ASN A 372 -47.53 20.13 -14.72
CA ASN A 372 -47.31 21.11 -15.78
C ASN A 372 -45.82 21.37 -16.05
N MET A 373 -44.96 21.24 -15.03
CA MET A 373 -43.50 21.29 -15.25
C MET A 373 -43.03 20.06 -16.02
N ARG A 374 -43.57 18.88 -15.73
CA ARG A 374 -43.33 17.66 -16.50
C ARG A 374 -43.73 17.82 -17.97
N TRP A 375 -44.88 18.45 -18.22
CA TRP A 375 -45.30 18.81 -19.58
C TRP A 375 -44.30 19.72 -20.29
N VAL A 376 -43.77 20.75 -19.61
CA VAL A 376 -42.74 21.65 -20.17
C VAL A 376 -41.46 20.88 -20.49
N PHE A 377 -41.02 20.01 -19.59
CA PHE A 377 -39.85 19.15 -19.83
C PHE A 377 -40.04 18.27 -21.08
N GLU A 378 -41.21 17.66 -21.23
CA GLU A 378 -41.54 16.77 -22.34
C GLU A 378 -41.68 17.50 -23.69
N ASN A 379 -42.39 18.64 -23.72
CA ASN A 379 -42.83 19.29 -24.96
C ASN A 379 -42.02 20.52 -25.37
N ARG A 380 -41.17 21.04 -24.48
CA ARG A 380 -40.38 22.26 -24.72
C ARG A 380 -38.89 22.09 -24.47
N LEU A 381 -38.50 21.20 -23.56
CA LEU A 381 -37.10 20.90 -23.26
C LEU A 381 -36.64 19.56 -23.89
N ASN A 382 -37.42 18.98 -24.80
CA ASN A 382 -37.11 17.74 -25.53
C ASN A 382 -36.75 16.56 -24.62
N CYS A 383 -37.33 16.49 -23.42
CA CYS A 383 -37.01 15.48 -22.40
C CYS A 383 -35.53 15.49 -21.98
N ILE A 384 -34.83 16.62 -22.11
CA ILE A 384 -33.43 16.80 -21.74
C ILE A 384 -33.33 17.88 -20.67
N PRO A 385 -32.63 17.63 -19.55
CA PRO A 385 -32.37 18.64 -18.54
C PRO A 385 -31.64 19.84 -19.16
N PRO A 386 -32.14 21.09 -18.97
CA PRO A 386 -31.57 22.24 -19.64
C PRO A 386 -30.16 22.54 -19.12
N MET A 387 -29.31 23.02 -20.02
CA MET A 387 -27.95 23.44 -19.73
C MET A 387 -27.96 24.73 -18.87
N HIS A 388 -26.84 25.00 -18.18
CA HIS A 388 -26.74 26.19 -17.33
C HIS A 388 -26.97 27.50 -18.11
N GLU A 389 -26.44 27.58 -19.33
CA GLU A 389 -26.59 28.76 -20.19
C GLU A 389 -28.06 29.01 -20.60
N GLU A 390 -28.82 27.95 -20.89
CA GLU A 390 -30.25 28.03 -21.22
C GLU A 390 -31.09 28.51 -20.02
N CYS A 391 -30.59 28.28 -18.81
CA CYS A 391 -31.21 28.72 -17.57
C CYS A 391 -30.87 30.18 -17.22
N LYS A 392 -30.02 30.90 -17.96
CA LYS A 392 -29.69 32.31 -17.67
C LYS A 392 -30.68 33.30 -18.29
N ALA A 393 -31.30 32.93 -19.41
CA ALA A 393 -32.23 33.79 -20.13
C ALA A 393 -33.70 33.48 -19.76
N PRO A 394 -34.57 34.50 -19.65
CA PRO A 394 -35.99 34.28 -19.41
C PRO A 394 -36.62 33.49 -20.57
N GLY A 395 -37.19 32.33 -20.25
CA GLY A 395 -37.78 31.38 -21.18
C GLY A 395 -38.30 30.14 -20.46
N TYR A 396 -38.63 29.08 -21.20
CA TYR A 396 -39.12 27.82 -20.62
C TYR A 396 -38.12 27.20 -19.65
N ALA A 397 -36.83 27.14 -19.98
CA ALA A 397 -35.80 26.55 -19.12
C ALA A 397 -35.63 27.29 -17.78
N PHE A 398 -35.45 28.62 -17.81
CA PHE A 398 -35.38 29.43 -16.58
C PHE A 398 -36.62 29.30 -15.71
N SER A 399 -37.81 29.40 -16.33
CA SER A 399 -39.08 29.34 -15.61
C SER A 399 -39.34 27.95 -15.03
N PHE A 400 -38.95 26.90 -15.74
CA PHE A 400 -39.02 25.52 -15.29
C PHE A 400 -38.15 25.30 -14.04
N VAL A 401 -36.86 25.67 -14.10
CA VAL A 401 -35.92 25.49 -12.98
C VAL A 401 -36.36 26.30 -11.75
N THR A 402 -36.72 27.57 -11.95
CA THR A 402 -37.14 28.45 -10.84
C THR A 402 -38.46 28.01 -10.21
N THR A 403 -39.40 27.47 -10.99
CA THR A 403 -40.66 26.94 -10.46
C THR A 403 -40.43 25.67 -9.65
N ILE A 404 -39.65 24.71 -10.18
CA ILE A 404 -39.34 23.49 -9.43
C ILE A 404 -38.58 23.80 -8.14
N ALA A 405 -37.62 24.73 -8.18
CA ALA A 405 -36.91 25.18 -6.99
C ALA A 405 -37.86 25.77 -5.93
N LYS A 406 -38.92 26.48 -6.33
CA LYS A 406 -39.94 26.98 -5.40
C LYS A 406 -40.87 25.90 -4.84
N LEU A 407 -41.19 24.88 -5.63
CA LEU A 407 -42.11 23.81 -5.24
C LEU A 407 -41.46 22.75 -4.34
N VAL A 408 -40.26 22.30 -4.71
CA VAL A 408 -39.61 21.12 -4.11
C VAL A 408 -38.22 21.44 -3.55
N GLY A 409 -37.64 22.58 -3.90
CA GLY A 409 -36.29 22.98 -3.47
C GLY A 409 -35.16 22.28 -4.24
N ASN A 410 -35.23 20.95 -4.39
CA ASN A 410 -34.17 20.16 -5.04
C ASN A 410 -34.61 19.57 -6.38
N ILE A 411 -34.18 20.18 -7.48
CA ILE A 411 -34.51 19.74 -8.84
C ILE A 411 -33.99 18.35 -9.20
N GLN A 412 -32.87 17.91 -8.60
CA GLN A 412 -32.30 16.58 -8.82
C GLN A 412 -33.28 15.49 -8.38
N THR A 413 -33.96 15.68 -7.24
CA THR A 413 -34.94 14.71 -6.72
C THR A 413 -36.14 14.56 -7.63
N VAL A 414 -36.57 15.64 -8.30
CA VAL A 414 -37.65 15.63 -9.28
C VAL A 414 -37.23 14.89 -10.54
N TYR A 415 -36.03 15.15 -11.06
CA TYR A 415 -35.53 14.39 -12.21
C TYR A 415 -35.39 12.90 -11.91
N SER A 416 -34.86 12.55 -10.74
CA SER A 416 -34.74 11.15 -10.32
C SER A 416 -36.10 10.47 -10.17
N SER A 417 -37.13 11.16 -9.67
CA SER A 417 -38.50 10.59 -9.59
C SER A 417 -39.14 10.40 -10.97
N TRP A 418 -38.76 11.21 -11.95
CA TRP A 418 -39.15 11.04 -13.35
C TRP A 418 -38.30 10.01 -14.10
N GLY A 419 -37.29 9.43 -13.45
CA GLY A 419 -36.38 8.47 -14.10
C GLY A 419 -35.35 9.11 -15.02
N VAL A 420 -35.06 10.41 -14.84
CA VAL A 420 -34.12 11.18 -15.66
C VAL A 420 -32.84 11.49 -14.90
N LEU A 421 -31.70 11.34 -15.55
CA LEU A 421 -30.41 11.77 -15.01
C LEU A 421 -30.10 13.23 -15.40
N GLN A 422 -30.09 14.12 -14.41
CA GLN A 422 -29.77 15.54 -14.62
C GLN A 422 -28.34 15.74 -15.18
N HIS A 423 -27.32 15.39 -14.39
CA HIS A 423 -25.91 15.49 -14.74
C HIS A 423 -25.20 14.16 -14.51
N VAL A 424 -24.24 13.81 -15.38
CA VAL A 424 -23.28 12.72 -15.10
C VAL A 424 -22.13 13.38 -14.38
N ASP A 425 -22.19 13.41 -13.06
CA ASP A 425 -21.16 14.03 -12.21
C ASP A 425 -20.22 12.99 -11.61
N SER A 426 -19.32 13.43 -10.71
CA SER A 426 -18.38 12.52 -10.05
C SER A 426 -19.05 11.44 -9.19
N SER A 427 -20.28 11.66 -8.72
CA SER A 427 -21.02 10.69 -7.92
C SER A 427 -21.61 9.57 -8.78
N VAL A 428 -22.07 9.91 -10.00
CA VAL A 428 -22.60 8.93 -10.96
C VAL A 428 -21.51 7.98 -11.46
N ILE A 429 -20.30 8.49 -11.72
CA ILE A 429 -19.20 7.66 -12.22
C ILE A 429 -18.52 6.84 -11.11
N ALA A 430 -18.60 7.28 -9.84
CA ALA A 430 -17.94 6.65 -8.70
C ALA A 430 -18.17 5.13 -8.59
N PRO A 431 -19.41 4.61 -8.62
CA PRO A 431 -19.64 3.17 -8.48
C PRO A 431 -19.02 2.37 -9.63
N PHE A 432 -18.99 2.89 -10.86
CA PHE A 432 -18.34 2.22 -11.99
C PHE A 432 -16.83 2.13 -11.81
N VAL A 433 -16.19 3.19 -11.31
CA VAL A 433 -14.74 3.17 -11.01
C VAL A 433 -14.43 2.18 -9.89
N VAL A 434 -15.23 2.17 -8.82
CA VAL A 434 -15.07 1.25 -7.69
C VAL A 434 -15.28 -0.21 -8.14
N LYS A 435 -16.32 -0.49 -8.92
CA LYS A 435 -16.60 -1.84 -9.45
C LYS A 435 -15.49 -2.33 -10.35
N LEU A 436 -14.99 -1.48 -11.26
CA LEU A 436 -13.90 -1.84 -12.15
C LEU A 436 -12.63 -2.16 -11.34
N ALA A 437 -12.31 -1.36 -10.32
CA ALA A 437 -11.19 -1.62 -9.42
C ALA A 437 -11.36 -2.93 -8.64
N GLN A 438 -12.58 -3.25 -8.20
CA GLN A 438 -12.91 -4.47 -7.46
C GLN A 438 -12.75 -5.73 -8.33
N ILE A 439 -13.18 -5.69 -9.59
CA ILE A 439 -13.14 -6.86 -10.50
C ILE A 439 -11.72 -7.11 -11.04
N THR A 440 -10.98 -6.03 -11.34
CA THR A 440 -9.70 -6.12 -12.06
C THR A 440 -8.47 -6.02 -11.16
N GLY A 441 -8.60 -5.47 -9.95
CA GLY A 441 -7.47 -5.21 -9.06
C GLY A 441 -6.47 -4.17 -9.60
N LEU A 442 -6.89 -3.32 -10.56
CA LEU A 442 -6.07 -2.20 -11.05
C LEU A 442 -5.82 -1.17 -9.95
N ASN A 443 -4.65 -0.54 -9.97
CA ASN A 443 -4.34 0.57 -9.07
C ASN A 443 -5.02 1.87 -9.53
N ALA A 444 -5.02 2.88 -8.67
CA ALA A 444 -5.65 4.18 -8.96
C ALA A 444 -5.09 4.85 -10.23
N ASP A 445 -3.78 4.76 -10.45
CA ASP A 445 -3.13 5.38 -11.62
C ASP A 445 -3.52 4.68 -12.93
N SER A 446 -3.62 3.35 -12.95
CA SER A 446 -4.04 2.64 -14.16
C SER A 446 -5.52 2.88 -14.50
N LEU A 447 -6.40 2.98 -13.49
CA LEU A 447 -7.80 3.35 -13.71
C LEU A 447 -7.96 4.75 -14.31
N LYS A 448 -7.04 5.65 -13.98
CA LYS A 448 -7.08 7.06 -14.38
C LYS A 448 -6.86 7.27 -15.88
N TRP A 449 -6.07 6.40 -16.54
CA TRP A 449 -5.64 6.61 -17.93
C TRP A 449 -6.40 5.78 -18.97
N LEU A 450 -7.37 4.96 -18.55
CA LEU A 450 -8.15 4.10 -19.45
C LEU A 450 -8.91 4.90 -20.52
N ASP A 451 -8.86 4.40 -21.74
CA ASP A 451 -9.59 4.88 -22.92
C ASP A 451 -10.78 3.95 -23.26
N LEU A 452 -11.70 4.45 -24.10
CA LEU A 452 -12.90 3.71 -24.52
C LEU A 452 -12.59 2.39 -25.23
N GLU A 453 -11.48 2.34 -25.95
CA GLU A 453 -11.05 1.21 -26.79
C GLU A 453 -10.11 0.26 -26.05
N ASP A 454 -9.80 0.53 -24.77
CA ASP A 454 -8.82 -0.27 -24.02
C ASP A 454 -9.33 -1.67 -23.69
N TYR A 455 -10.64 -1.88 -23.63
CA TYR A 455 -11.23 -3.21 -23.55
C TYR A 455 -11.38 -3.82 -24.93
N THR A 456 -10.79 -5.00 -25.12
CA THR A 456 -10.95 -5.79 -26.34
C THR A 456 -11.54 -7.14 -25.97
N SER A 457 -12.70 -7.51 -26.54
CA SER A 457 -13.33 -8.81 -26.33
C SER A 457 -12.56 -9.97 -26.97
N CYS A 458 -11.61 -9.70 -27.87
CA CYS A 458 -10.72 -10.72 -28.41
C CYS A 458 -9.45 -10.06 -28.97
N HIS A 459 -8.34 -10.18 -28.25
CA HIS A 459 -7.06 -9.64 -28.68
C HIS A 459 -6.56 -10.37 -29.95
N PRO A 460 -6.06 -9.65 -30.98
CA PRO A 460 -5.76 -10.25 -32.29
C PRO A 460 -4.80 -11.44 -32.25
N PHE A 461 -3.80 -11.38 -31.36
CA PHE A 461 -2.73 -12.37 -31.25
C PHE A 461 -3.01 -13.48 -30.24
N THR A 462 -3.58 -13.14 -29.09
CA THR A 462 -3.83 -14.11 -28.00
C THR A 462 -5.21 -14.74 -28.10
N LYS A 463 -6.10 -14.20 -28.94
CA LYS A 463 -7.50 -14.58 -29.11
C LYS A 463 -8.31 -14.58 -27.81
N ARG A 464 -7.87 -13.78 -26.84
CA ARG A 464 -8.45 -13.66 -25.50
C ARG A 464 -8.95 -12.24 -25.25
N PRO A 465 -10.08 -12.06 -24.57
CA PRO A 465 -10.45 -10.78 -23.99
C PRO A 465 -9.34 -10.20 -23.12
N CYS A 466 -9.01 -8.92 -23.31
CA CYS A 466 -8.01 -8.24 -22.51
C CYS A 466 -8.38 -6.77 -22.26
N LEU A 467 -7.88 -6.22 -21.15
CA LEU A 467 -7.92 -4.80 -20.86
C LEU A 467 -6.51 -4.21 -20.97
N ARG A 468 -6.34 -3.27 -21.89
CA ARG A 468 -5.09 -2.53 -22.07
C ARG A 468 -5.05 -1.38 -21.08
N TYR A 469 -3.91 -1.14 -20.46
CA TYR A 469 -3.78 -0.02 -19.53
C TYR A 469 -2.35 0.51 -19.47
N TRP A 470 -2.23 1.77 -19.07
CA TRP A 470 -0.97 2.48 -18.93
C TRP A 470 -0.41 2.40 -17.51
N LYS A 471 0.92 2.25 -17.41
CA LYS A 471 1.64 2.29 -16.13
C LYS A 471 2.97 3.01 -16.25
N GLU A 472 3.14 4.03 -15.41
CA GLU A 472 4.37 4.81 -15.26
C GLU A 472 5.36 4.03 -14.36
N ARG A 473 6.62 3.91 -14.80
CA ARG A 473 7.72 3.30 -14.03
C ARG A 473 8.91 4.27 -13.98
N SER A 474 9.82 4.03 -13.04
CA SER A 474 11.06 4.79 -12.91
C SER A 474 11.99 4.68 -14.12
N ASP A 475 11.78 3.69 -15.01
CA ASP A 475 12.49 3.53 -16.29
C ASP A 475 11.69 4.01 -17.52
N GLY A 476 10.51 4.62 -17.32
CA GLY A 476 9.64 5.14 -18.39
C GLY A 476 8.22 4.58 -18.38
N GLU A 477 7.41 4.96 -19.37
CA GLU A 477 6.01 4.56 -19.52
C GLU A 477 5.88 3.30 -20.39
N LYS A 478 5.04 2.35 -19.97
CA LYS A 478 4.76 1.12 -20.75
C LYS A 478 3.27 0.80 -20.76
N MET A 479 2.74 0.42 -21.92
CA MET A 479 1.40 -0.12 -22.11
C MET A 479 1.41 -1.63 -21.83
N TYR A 480 0.43 -2.13 -21.07
CA TYR A 480 0.31 -3.54 -20.71
C TYR A 480 -1.06 -4.12 -21.03
N PRO A 481 -1.14 -5.37 -21.51
CA PRO A 481 -2.38 -6.13 -21.56
C PRO A 481 -2.65 -6.86 -20.22
N LEU A 482 -3.90 -6.82 -19.76
CA LEU A 482 -4.44 -7.66 -18.69
C LEU A 482 -5.39 -8.69 -19.31
N ASP A 483 -5.06 -9.98 -19.26
CA ASP A 483 -5.94 -11.06 -19.75
C ASP A 483 -7.16 -11.21 -18.82
N LEU A 484 -8.39 -11.15 -19.37
CA LEU A 484 -9.65 -11.11 -18.60
C LEU A 484 -10.58 -12.33 -18.80
N VAL A 485 -10.14 -13.38 -19.51
CA VAL A 485 -10.98 -14.57 -19.79
C VAL A 485 -10.26 -15.91 -19.70
N GLU A 486 -11.00 -16.91 -19.20
CA GLU A 486 -10.62 -18.33 -19.06
C GLU A 486 -10.61 -19.13 -20.37
N ALA A 487 -9.60 -20.01 -20.45
CA ALA A 487 -9.73 -21.38 -20.94
C ALA A 487 -9.46 -22.35 -19.76
N GLU A 488 -9.87 -23.61 -19.90
CA GLU A 488 -10.15 -24.67 -18.90
C GLU A 488 -9.10 -25.03 -17.81
N ILE A 489 -8.03 -24.25 -17.61
CA ILE A 489 -7.14 -24.37 -16.44
C ILE A 489 -6.87 -22.97 -15.90
N THR A 490 -7.76 -22.56 -14.99
CA THR A 490 -7.67 -21.46 -14.00
C THR A 490 -7.00 -20.16 -14.44
N TRP A 491 -7.80 -19.19 -14.94
CA TRP A 491 -7.50 -17.75 -14.97
C TRP A 491 -8.76 -16.88 -15.13
N LEU A 492 -9.36 -16.40 -14.05
CA LEU A 492 -10.36 -15.30 -13.99
C LEU A 492 -11.52 -15.37 -15.03
N THR A 493 -12.68 -15.76 -14.50
CA THR A 493 -13.91 -16.20 -15.18
C THR A 493 -14.39 -15.35 -16.36
N SER A 494 -15.06 -15.99 -17.33
CA SER A 494 -15.88 -15.30 -18.36
C SER A 494 -16.91 -14.32 -17.77
N ALA A 495 -17.28 -14.50 -16.50
CA ALA A 495 -18.14 -13.55 -15.80
C ALA A 495 -17.46 -12.19 -15.61
N GLN A 496 -16.16 -12.13 -15.33
CA GLN A 496 -15.44 -10.86 -15.12
C GLN A 496 -15.31 -10.05 -16.40
N SER A 497 -14.99 -10.68 -17.53
CA SER A 497 -14.99 -9.98 -18.84
C SER A 497 -16.37 -9.45 -19.20
N LYS A 498 -17.44 -10.21 -18.95
CA LYS A 498 -18.82 -9.72 -19.14
C LYS A 498 -19.12 -8.51 -18.25
N GLU A 499 -18.68 -8.51 -16.99
CA GLU A 499 -18.86 -7.36 -16.09
C GLU A 499 -18.03 -6.14 -16.53
N VAL A 500 -16.78 -6.33 -16.98
CA VAL A 500 -15.95 -5.24 -17.51
C VAL A 500 -16.59 -4.66 -18.78
N GLU A 501 -17.05 -5.50 -19.71
CA GLU A 501 -17.76 -5.07 -20.91
C GLU A 501 -19.02 -4.26 -20.58
N LYS A 502 -19.84 -4.73 -19.63
CA LYS A 502 -21.01 -4.00 -19.14
C LYS A 502 -20.65 -2.61 -18.61
N ILE A 503 -19.55 -2.48 -17.85
CA ILE A 503 -19.09 -1.19 -17.33
C ILE A 503 -18.69 -0.26 -18.48
N PHE A 504 -17.93 -0.75 -19.47
CA PHE A 504 -17.51 0.04 -20.63
C PHE A 504 -18.71 0.53 -21.45
N GLU A 505 -19.66 -0.35 -21.75
CA GLU A 505 -20.86 0.00 -22.52
C GLU A 505 -21.79 0.95 -21.73
N ALA A 506 -21.93 0.74 -20.41
CA ALA A 506 -22.67 1.66 -19.54
C ALA A 506 -22.03 3.06 -19.54
N MET A 507 -20.70 3.15 -19.43
CA MET A 507 -19.98 4.42 -19.45
C MET A 507 -20.09 5.12 -20.82
N LYS A 508 -19.97 4.39 -21.93
CA LYS A 508 -20.22 4.92 -23.28
C LYS A 508 -21.62 5.51 -23.39
N THR A 509 -22.63 4.76 -22.94
CA THR A 509 -24.03 5.19 -22.97
C THR A 509 -24.26 6.44 -22.11
N LEU A 510 -23.81 6.43 -20.85
CA LEU A 510 -23.98 7.54 -19.91
C LEU A 510 -23.33 8.83 -20.41
N THR A 511 -22.13 8.73 -20.99
CA THR A 511 -21.34 9.90 -21.39
C THR A 511 -21.60 10.38 -22.82
N SER A 512 -22.24 9.56 -23.66
CA SER A 512 -22.51 9.84 -25.09
C SER A 512 -23.05 11.25 -25.35
N ARG A 513 -23.98 11.73 -24.51
CA ARG A 513 -24.69 13.00 -24.66
C ARG A 513 -23.81 14.25 -24.62
N PHE A 514 -22.68 14.23 -23.92
CA PHE A 514 -21.78 15.39 -23.80
C PHE A 514 -20.34 15.09 -24.23
N ARG A 515 -20.03 13.82 -24.57
CA ARG A 515 -18.67 13.41 -24.93
C ARG A 515 -18.15 14.12 -26.18
N HIS A 516 -19.01 14.44 -27.13
CA HIS A 516 -18.65 15.18 -28.35
C HIS A 516 -18.31 16.66 -28.10
N GLU A 517 -18.74 17.20 -26.96
CA GLU A 517 -18.42 18.57 -26.51
C GLU A 517 -17.11 18.61 -25.70
N ALA A 518 -16.55 17.45 -25.34
CA ALA A 518 -15.31 17.36 -24.58
C ALA A 518 -14.09 17.74 -25.45
N PRO A 519 -13.03 18.32 -24.86
CA PRO A 519 -11.77 18.53 -25.55
C PRO A 519 -11.22 17.23 -26.17
N GLU A 520 -10.52 17.33 -27.30
CA GLU A 520 -10.01 16.17 -28.06
C GLU A 520 -9.12 15.24 -27.21
N GLU A 521 -8.32 15.82 -26.31
CA GLU A 521 -7.45 15.11 -25.35
C GLU A 521 -8.22 14.28 -24.31
N ILE A 522 -9.48 14.61 -24.06
CA ILE A 522 -10.34 14.02 -23.01
C ILE A 522 -11.42 13.12 -23.61
N ALA A 523 -11.87 13.41 -24.84
CA ALA A 523 -13.01 12.75 -25.47
C ALA A 523 -12.85 11.22 -25.61
N SER A 524 -11.62 10.72 -25.72
CA SER A 524 -11.29 9.30 -25.80
C SER A 524 -11.26 8.57 -24.45
N LYS A 525 -11.19 9.31 -23.33
CA LYS A 525 -11.01 8.74 -21.98
C LYS A 525 -12.27 8.03 -21.50
N LEU A 526 -12.14 6.89 -20.83
CA LEU A 526 -13.26 6.09 -20.34
C LEU A 526 -14.11 6.87 -19.33
N PHE A 527 -13.47 7.38 -18.27
CA PHE A 527 -14.14 8.08 -17.18
C PHE A 527 -14.08 9.59 -17.35
N ILE A 528 -15.18 10.15 -17.88
CA ILE A 528 -15.43 11.59 -17.97
C ILE A 528 -16.73 11.96 -17.25
N TRP A 529 -16.80 13.18 -16.70
CA TRP A 529 -17.99 13.68 -16.01
C TRP A 529 -18.12 15.21 -16.14
N GLN A 530 -19.33 15.72 -15.92
CA GLN A 530 -19.64 17.14 -15.86
C GLN A 530 -19.49 17.62 -14.41
N SER A 531 -18.67 18.65 -14.19
CA SER A 531 -18.47 19.22 -12.87
C SER A 531 -19.70 20.02 -12.41
N THR A 532 -20.14 19.79 -11.17
CA THR A 532 -21.28 20.48 -10.54
C THR A 532 -20.84 21.54 -9.52
N GLY A 533 -19.52 21.79 -9.38
CA GLY A 533 -18.98 22.78 -8.45
C GLY A 533 -19.19 24.21 -8.96
N ALA A 534 -19.49 25.15 -8.06
CA ALA A 534 -19.85 26.53 -8.41
C ALA A 534 -18.85 27.26 -9.34
N ALA A 535 -17.55 27.01 -9.20
CA ALA A 535 -16.51 27.64 -10.02
C ALA A 535 -16.24 26.95 -11.36
N SER A 536 -16.73 25.72 -11.56
CA SER A 536 -16.47 24.91 -12.76
C SER A 536 -17.73 24.15 -13.19
N TYR A 537 -18.89 24.78 -13.05
CA TYR A 537 -20.16 24.15 -13.34
C TYR A 537 -20.29 23.88 -14.85
N GLY A 538 -20.62 22.65 -15.23
CA GLY A 538 -20.76 22.23 -16.64
C GLY A 538 -19.45 21.87 -17.34
N GLU A 539 -18.29 22.14 -16.74
CA GLU A 539 -16.99 21.78 -17.31
C GLU A 539 -16.82 20.25 -17.35
N ILE A 540 -16.43 19.71 -18.50
CA ILE A 540 -16.17 18.28 -18.67
C ILE A 540 -14.77 17.95 -18.16
N LYS A 541 -14.68 17.03 -17.20
CA LYS A 541 -13.44 16.58 -16.56
C LYS A 541 -13.21 15.10 -16.80
N SER A 542 -11.94 14.70 -16.72
CA SER A 542 -11.50 13.31 -16.80
C SER A 542 -10.66 12.96 -15.59
N LEU A 543 -10.61 11.67 -15.26
CA LEU A 543 -9.68 11.19 -14.24
C LEU A 543 -8.23 11.50 -14.66
N ALA A 544 -7.92 11.40 -15.97
CA ALA A 544 -6.61 11.62 -16.56
C ALA A 544 -6.07 13.05 -16.32
N THR A 545 -6.90 14.06 -16.54
CA THR A 545 -6.53 15.47 -16.41
C THR A 545 -6.72 16.05 -15.02
N ALA A 546 -7.46 15.34 -14.15
CA ALA A 546 -7.68 15.76 -12.78
C ALA A 546 -6.46 15.57 -11.86
N GLN A 547 -6.46 16.28 -10.72
CA GLN A 547 -5.41 16.23 -9.69
C GLN A 547 -5.06 14.79 -9.28
N LYS A 548 -3.79 14.55 -8.89
CA LYS A 548 -3.28 13.20 -8.54
C LYS A 548 -4.14 12.44 -7.53
N SER A 549 -4.80 13.14 -6.59
CA SER A 549 -5.63 12.54 -5.54
C SER A 549 -7.12 12.35 -5.90
N ILE A 550 -7.53 12.59 -7.15
CA ILE A 550 -8.95 12.59 -7.54
C ILE A 550 -9.63 11.24 -7.31
N VAL A 551 -8.97 10.12 -7.64
CA VAL A 551 -9.52 8.77 -7.46
C VAL A 551 -9.75 8.49 -5.98
N SER A 552 -8.77 8.80 -5.13
CA SER A 552 -8.90 8.66 -3.66
C SER A 552 -10.05 9.52 -3.12
N ARG A 553 -10.21 10.74 -3.64
CA ARG A 553 -11.32 11.63 -3.23
C ARG A 553 -12.68 11.08 -3.66
N ILE A 554 -12.80 10.54 -4.87
CA ILE A 554 -14.03 9.90 -5.35
C ILE A 554 -14.40 8.73 -4.43
N PHE A 555 -13.44 7.89 -4.06
CA PHE A 555 -13.68 6.72 -3.22
C PHE A 555 -14.09 7.14 -1.80
N SER A 556 -13.40 8.12 -1.20
CA SER A 556 -13.75 8.66 0.11
C SER A 556 -15.12 9.33 0.11
N ASN A 557 -15.44 10.11 -0.92
CA ASN A 557 -16.75 10.75 -1.04
C ASN A 557 -17.87 9.73 -1.24
N TYR A 558 -17.62 8.68 -2.02
CA TYR A 558 -18.58 7.59 -2.23
C TYR A 558 -18.87 6.85 -0.93
N ALA A 559 -17.82 6.45 -0.18
CA ALA A 559 -17.98 5.78 1.10
C ALA A 559 -18.76 6.62 2.12
N LYS A 560 -18.48 7.93 2.19
CA LYS A 560 -19.22 8.88 3.03
C LYS A 560 -20.67 9.05 2.58
N ALA A 561 -20.92 9.22 1.28
CA ALA A 561 -22.27 9.39 0.74
C ALA A 561 -23.16 8.17 1.01
N LYS A 562 -22.56 6.99 1.07
CA LYS A 562 -23.24 5.72 1.34
C LYS A 562 -23.20 5.28 2.80
N ASN A 563 -22.55 6.05 3.67
CA ASN A 563 -22.34 5.70 5.07
C ASN A 563 -21.80 4.26 5.24
N LEU A 564 -20.82 3.88 4.41
CA LEU A 564 -20.21 2.56 4.51
C LEU A 564 -19.46 2.45 5.84
N LEU A 565 -19.68 1.36 6.56
CA LEU A 565 -19.06 1.08 7.85
C LEU A 565 -18.13 -0.14 7.75
N ASP A 566 -17.04 -0.09 8.51
CA ASP A 566 -16.16 -1.21 8.76
C ASP A 566 -16.79 -2.20 9.75
N ASP A 567 -16.09 -3.30 10.05
CA ASP A 567 -16.61 -4.31 10.97
C ASP A 567 -16.67 -3.84 12.45
N ASN A 568 -16.03 -2.72 12.78
CA ASN A 568 -16.09 -2.09 14.10
C ASN A 568 -17.18 -1.01 14.19
N ALA A 569 -18.01 -0.88 13.14
CA ALA A 569 -19.04 0.15 12.99
C ALA A 569 -18.49 1.59 12.86
N GLU A 570 -17.22 1.74 12.49
CA GLU A 570 -16.60 3.03 12.18
C GLU A 570 -16.68 3.33 10.66
N PRO A 571 -16.52 4.60 10.23
CA PRO A 571 -16.56 4.96 8.81
C PRO A 571 -15.49 4.22 7.98
N LEU A 572 -15.94 3.46 6.98
CA LEU A 572 -15.06 2.63 6.15
C LEU A 572 -14.12 3.48 5.30
N SER A 573 -12.81 3.27 5.47
CA SER A 573 -11.77 3.87 4.63
C SER A 573 -11.66 3.16 3.28
N LEU A 574 -12.54 3.51 2.34
CA LEU A 574 -12.56 2.97 0.99
C LEU A 574 -11.41 3.57 0.15
N SER A 575 -10.54 2.71 -0.38
CA SER A 575 -9.45 3.07 -1.28
C SER A 575 -9.20 2.02 -2.36
N ALA A 576 -8.78 2.47 -3.56
CA ALA A 576 -8.38 1.59 -4.66
C ALA A 576 -7.18 0.71 -4.27
N SER A 577 -6.27 1.24 -3.45
CA SER A 577 -5.09 0.50 -2.97
C SER A 577 -5.45 -0.72 -2.13
N ARG A 578 -6.56 -0.70 -1.38
CA ARG A 578 -7.07 -1.84 -0.59
C ARG A 578 -7.91 -2.83 -1.38
N LEU A 579 -8.58 -2.39 -2.45
CA LEU A 579 -9.38 -3.29 -3.30
C LEU A 579 -8.50 -4.35 -3.97
N ARG A 580 -7.28 -4.01 -4.37
CA ARG A 580 -6.33 -4.96 -4.98
C ARG A 580 -5.91 -6.09 -4.02
N PRO A 581 -5.42 -5.82 -2.78
CA PRO A 581 -5.26 -6.82 -1.73
C PRO A 581 -6.52 -7.65 -1.46
N SER A 582 -7.68 -7.01 -1.43
CA SER A 582 -8.97 -7.67 -1.16
C SER A 582 -9.35 -8.67 -2.25
N PHE A 583 -9.12 -8.29 -3.51
CA PHE A 583 -9.29 -9.15 -4.67
C PHE A 583 -8.33 -10.36 -4.62
N ILE A 584 -7.06 -10.14 -4.26
CA ILE A 584 -6.08 -11.22 -4.14
C ILE A 584 -6.44 -12.15 -2.99
N SER A 585 -6.89 -11.61 -1.86
CA SER A 585 -7.39 -12.39 -0.73
C SER A 585 -8.51 -13.32 -1.16
N GLU A 586 -9.43 -12.85 -2.01
CA GLU A 586 -10.47 -13.70 -2.61
C GLU A 586 -9.91 -14.83 -3.47
N LEU A 587 -8.87 -14.57 -4.26
CA LEU A 587 -8.22 -15.60 -5.07
C LEU A 587 -7.50 -16.64 -4.22
N VAL A 588 -6.82 -16.20 -3.16
CA VAL A 588 -6.17 -17.08 -2.17
C VAL A 588 -7.22 -17.93 -1.44
N ASP A 589 -8.34 -17.32 -1.02
CA ASP A 589 -9.48 -18.01 -0.39
C ASP A 589 -10.05 -19.10 -1.32
N LYS A 590 -10.11 -18.82 -2.63
CA LYS A 590 -10.54 -19.78 -3.68
C LYS A 590 -9.47 -20.81 -4.05
N GLY A 591 -8.28 -20.75 -3.45
CA GLY A 591 -7.22 -21.74 -3.65
C GLY A 591 -6.36 -21.52 -4.91
N VAL A 592 -6.38 -20.32 -5.50
CA VAL A 592 -5.58 -19.97 -6.67
C VAL A 592 -4.08 -19.98 -6.30
N SER A 593 -3.23 -20.50 -7.19
CA SER A 593 -1.81 -20.67 -6.92
C SER A 593 -1.05 -19.33 -6.91
N PRO A 594 0.09 -19.22 -6.20
CA PRO A 594 0.90 -17.99 -6.20
C PRO A 594 1.46 -17.62 -7.58
N ARG A 595 1.73 -18.61 -8.43
CA ARG A 595 2.13 -18.39 -9.82
C ARG A 595 0.98 -17.80 -10.61
N GLU A 596 -0.24 -18.21 -10.29
CA GLU A 596 -1.41 -17.63 -10.90
C GLU A 596 -1.57 -16.15 -10.47
N ILE A 597 -1.57 -15.90 -9.17
CA ILE A 597 -1.63 -14.54 -8.61
C ILE A 597 -0.56 -13.61 -9.22
N GLN A 598 0.64 -14.12 -9.55
CA GLN A 598 1.71 -13.35 -10.20
C GLN A 598 1.27 -12.71 -11.53
N VAL A 599 0.63 -13.48 -12.41
CA VAL A 599 0.24 -12.98 -13.75
C VAL A 599 -0.94 -12.01 -13.61
N VAL A 600 -1.91 -12.31 -12.74
CA VAL A 600 -3.02 -11.40 -12.43
C VAL A 600 -2.49 -10.03 -12.00
N LEU A 601 -1.42 -10.02 -11.20
CA LEU A 601 -0.82 -8.77 -10.72
C LEU A 601 0.14 -8.11 -11.70
N GLY A 602 0.48 -8.78 -12.81
CA GLY A 602 1.51 -8.33 -13.74
C GLY A 602 2.89 -8.22 -13.07
N HIS A 603 3.19 -9.09 -12.11
CA HIS A 603 4.48 -9.12 -11.43
C HIS A 603 5.51 -9.85 -12.27
N ALA A 604 6.65 -9.21 -12.55
CA ALA A 604 7.72 -9.81 -13.35
C ALA A 604 8.28 -11.09 -12.71
N ASN A 605 8.39 -11.12 -11.38
CA ASN A 605 9.01 -12.21 -10.63
C ASN A 605 8.09 -12.77 -9.55
N LEU A 606 8.13 -14.09 -9.36
CA LEU A 606 7.36 -14.77 -8.31
C LEU A 606 7.74 -14.28 -6.90
N ARG A 607 9.03 -13.93 -6.68
CA ARG A 607 9.50 -13.32 -5.43
C ARG A 607 8.72 -12.05 -5.08
N THR A 608 8.38 -11.23 -6.07
CA THR A 608 7.58 -10.01 -5.86
C THR A 608 6.16 -10.36 -5.44
N THR A 609 5.58 -11.41 -6.00
CA THR A 609 4.26 -11.91 -5.60
C THR A 609 4.26 -12.49 -4.20
N ILE A 610 5.24 -13.33 -3.86
CA ILE A 610 5.37 -13.91 -2.51
C ILE A 610 5.57 -12.80 -1.48
N GLY A 611 6.52 -11.88 -1.70
CA GLY A 611 6.73 -10.75 -0.80
C GLY A 611 5.53 -9.79 -0.72
N TYR A 612 4.67 -9.77 -1.75
CA TYR A 612 3.41 -9.01 -1.70
C TYR A 612 2.34 -9.75 -0.89
N LEU A 613 2.23 -11.07 -1.01
CA LEU A 613 1.36 -11.90 -0.17
C LEU A 613 1.80 -11.84 1.31
N ASP A 614 3.10 -11.96 1.59
CA ASP A 614 3.62 -11.90 2.97
C ASP A 614 3.26 -10.58 3.66
N ARG A 615 3.22 -9.47 2.92
CA ARG A 615 2.84 -8.13 3.44
C ARG A 615 1.35 -7.97 3.75
N MET A 616 0.46 -8.79 3.18
CA MET A 616 -0.99 -8.69 3.40
C MET A 616 -1.47 -9.42 4.67
N ASP A 617 -0.53 -9.78 5.55
CA ASP A 617 -0.79 -10.52 6.79
C ASP A 617 -1.51 -11.88 6.57
N PHE A 618 -1.24 -12.52 5.42
CA PHE A 618 -1.67 -13.91 5.17
C PHE A 618 -1.02 -14.91 6.13
N ASN A 619 -0.10 -14.49 7.00
CA ASN A 619 0.37 -15.30 8.12
C ASN A 619 -0.79 -15.87 8.95
N ARG A 620 -1.88 -15.12 9.16
CA ARG A 620 -3.07 -15.64 9.85
C ARG A 620 -3.77 -16.75 9.07
N PHE A 621 -3.92 -16.58 7.75
CA PHE A 621 -4.56 -17.57 6.88
C PHE A 621 -3.68 -18.82 6.70
N ALA A 622 -2.39 -18.62 6.42
CA ALA A 622 -1.40 -19.68 6.33
C ALA A 622 -1.36 -20.47 7.63
N ARG A 623 -1.29 -19.81 8.80
CA ARG A 623 -1.36 -20.48 10.11
C ARG A 623 -2.68 -21.21 10.31
N LYS A 624 -3.83 -20.63 9.96
CA LYS A 624 -5.14 -21.30 10.10
C LYS A 624 -5.25 -22.54 9.22
N LYS A 625 -4.75 -22.49 7.98
CA LYS A 625 -4.74 -23.62 7.05
C LYS A 625 -3.70 -24.67 7.44
N LEU A 626 -2.52 -24.23 7.90
CA LEU A 626 -1.48 -25.10 8.45
C LEU A 626 -1.99 -25.82 9.70
N ASP A 627 -2.62 -25.11 10.62
CA ASP A 627 -3.21 -25.64 11.84
C ASP A 627 -4.35 -26.61 11.54
N ALA A 628 -5.24 -26.27 10.61
CA ALA A 628 -6.28 -27.20 10.14
C ALA A 628 -5.68 -28.48 9.53
N THR A 629 -4.64 -28.35 8.70
CA THR A 629 -3.97 -29.49 8.05
C THR A 629 -3.19 -30.33 9.06
N LEU A 630 -2.46 -29.69 9.99
CA LEU A 630 -1.74 -30.34 11.08
C LEU A 630 -2.70 -31.06 12.03
N THR A 631 -3.85 -30.45 12.34
CA THR A 631 -4.91 -31.09 13.14
C THR A 631 -5.47 -32.32 12.43
N LEU A 632 -5.61 -32.25 11.09
CA LEU A 632 -6.10 -33.36 10.27
C LEU A 632 -5.06 -34.51 10.21
N ILE A 633 -3.78 -34.18 10.02
CA ILE A 633 -2.66 -35.13 10.08
C ILE A 633 -2.57 -35.76 11.48
N HIS A 634 -2.67 -34.95 12.53
CA HIS A 634 -2.60 -35.43 13.91
C HIS A 634 -3.79 -36.32 14.26
N ARG A 635 -5.00 -35.98 13.80
CA ARG A 635 -6.19 -36.85 13.95
C ARG A 635 -6.00 -38.16 13.19
N GLY A 636 -5.55 -38.10 11.94
CA GLY A 636 -5.23 -39.28 11.14
C GLY A 636 -4.18 -40.16 11.81
N ALA A 637 -3.06 -39.59 12.27
CA ALA A 637 -2.01 -40.31 12.97
C ALA A 637 -2.50 -40.94 14.29
N VAL A 638 -3.29 -40.21 15.10
CA VAL A 638 -3.87 -40.74 16.34
C VAL A 638 -4.86 -41.88 16.06
N GLU A 639 -5.64 -41.79 14.99
CA GLU A 639 -6.51 -42.88 14.54
C GLU A 639 -5.72 -44.09 14.04
N SER A 640 -4.60 -43.87 13.34
CA SER A 640 -3.65 -44.92 12.96
C SER A 640 -3.03 -45.60 14.18
N TYR A 641 -2.59 -44.84 15.19
CA TYR A 641 -2.05 -45.38 16.44
C TYR A 641 -3.11 -46.17 17.23
N LYS A 642 -4.37 -45.69 17.27
CA LYS A 642 -5.49 -46.45 17.87
C LYS A 642 -5.80 -47.74 17.12
N ARG A 643 -5.55 -47.82 15.81
CA ARG A 643 -5.70 -49.08 15.05
C ARG A 643 -4.56 -50.06 15.36
N ILE A 644 -3.36 -49.56 15.67
CA ILE A 644 -2.19 -50.37 16.02
C ILE A 644 -2.31 -50.92 17.46
N ASP A 645 -2.80 -50.13 18.42
CA ASP A 645 -3.02 -50.57 19.82
C ASP A 645 -4.09 -51.67 19.98
N VAL A 646 -4.92 -51.90 18.95
CA VAL A 646 -5.94 -52.97 18.96
C VAL A 646 -5.38 -54.31 18.45
N MET A 647 -4.15 -54.34 17.90
CA MET A 647 -3.59 -55.51 17.23
C MET A 647 -2.43 -56.23 17.92
N ASP A 648 -2.00 -55.84 19.14
CA ASP A 648 -0.99 -56.65 19.86
C ASP A 648 -1.32 -56.97 21.34
N VAL A 649 -2.00 -58.11 21.50
CA VAL A 649 -1.78 -59.23 22.44
C VAL A 649 -1.56 -58.93 23.95
N THR A 650 -2.58 -59.20 24.79
CA THR A 650 -2.58 -60.32 25.77
C THR A 650 -3.85 -60.36 26.65
N ASN A 651 -4.28 -61.59 26.95
CA ASN A 651 -5.17 -62.05 28.03
C ASN A 651 -6.68 -62.11 27.79
N VAL A 652 -7.06 -63.31 27.31
CA VAL A 652 -8.18 -64.15 27.78
C VAL A 652 -8.72 -63.77 29.16
N LYS A 653 -10.01 -63.40 29.21
CA LYS A 653 -11.02 -63.97 30.13
C LYS A 653 -12.43 -63.58 29.67
N GLU A 654 -13.27 -64.60 29.61
CA GLU A 654 -14.68 -64.57 29.23
C GLU A 654 -15.52 -63.77 30.24
N GLU A 655 -16.49 -62.97 29.77
CA GLU A 655 -17.93 -63.22 30.02
C GLU A 655 -18.82 -62.14 29.34
N SER A 656 -19.50 -62.60 28.29
CA SER A 656 -20.88 -62.29 27.85
C SER A 656 -21.44 -60.86 27.95
N HIS A 657 -21.65 -60.24 26.78
CA HIS A 657 -23.01 -59.86 26.37
C HIS A 657 -23.18 -60.00 24.85
N SER A 658 -24.14 -60.83 24.49
CA SER A 658 -24.58 -61.18 23.15
C SER A 658 -25.19 -59.99 22.40
N ILE A 659 -24.56 -59.56 21.32
CA ILE A 659 -25.26 -59.06 20.13
C ILE A 659 -24.55 -59.66 18.91
N SER A 660 -25.33 -60.40 18.13
CA SER A 660 -25.02 -61.04 16.85
C SER A 660 -23.96 -60.31 16.01
N ARG A 661 -22.73 -60.83 15.98
CA ARG A 661 -21.87 -60.68 14.80
C ARG A 661 -22.43 -61.62 13.73
N GLU A 662 -23.43 -61.12 13.00
CA GLU A 662 -23.57 -61.57 11.62
C GLU A 662 -22.24 -61.24 10.94
N SER A 663 -21.45 -62.30 10.73
CA SER A 663 -20.37 -62.32 9.78
C SER A 663 -20.98 -62.11 8.39
N ALA A 664 -21.35 -60.87 8.08
CA ALA A 664 -21.43 -60.45 6.70
C ALA A 664 -20.00 -60.66 6.16
N PRO A 665 -19.80 -61.49 5.12
CA PRO A 665 -18.50 -61.57 4.49
C PRO A 665 -18.11 -60.14 4.13
N LYS A 666 -16.95 -59.65 4.60
CA LYS A 666 -16.33 -58.46 4.01
C LYS A 666 -16.05 -58.86 2.56
N VAL A 667 -17.02 -58.63 1.68
CA VAL A 667 -16.87 -58.83 0.25
C VAL A 667 -15.84 -57.80 -0.17
N VAL A 668 -14.59 -58.23 -0.26
CA VAL A 668 -13.51 -57.42 -0.81
C VAL A 668 -13.77 -57.35 -2.30
N PHE A 669 -14.09 -56.16 -2.79
CA PHE A 669 -14.39 -55.93 -4.18
C PHE A 669 -13.08 -55.86 -4.95
N LYS A 670 -12.81 -56.88 -5.77
CA LYS A 670 -11.60 -56.93 -6.58
C LYS A 670 -11.68 -55.93 -7.73
N THR A 671 -10.67 -55.08 -7.85
CA THR A 671 -10.50 -54.24 -9.04
C THR A 671 -9.11 -54.48 -9.64
N PRO A 672 -8.88 -54.16 -10.93
CA PRO A 672 -7.59 -54.38 -11.57
C PRO A 672 -6.42 -53.60 -10.91
N LEU A 673 -6.71 -52.51 -10.21
CA LEU A 673 -5.67 -51.64 -9.61
C LEU A 673 -5.47 -51.88 -8.11
N ALA A 674 -6.54 -52.24 -7.39
CA ALA A 674 -6.50 -52.55 -5.97
C ALA A 674 -7.78 -53.26 -5.51
N ASP A 675 -7.72 -53.96 -4.40
CA ASP A 675 -8.87 -54.56 -3.74
C ASP A 675 -9.55 -53.53 -2.80
N CYS A 676 -10.88 -53.39 -2.83
CA CYS A 676 -11.61 -52.44 -2.00
C CYS A 676 -12.34 -53.11 -0.82
N VAL A 677 -12.07 -52.61 0.39
CA VAL A 677 -12.68 -53.12 1.64
C VAL A 677 -14.16 -52.79 1.76
N ASN A 678 -14.58 -51.61 1.26
CA ASN A 678 -15.98 -51.19 1.30
C ASN A 678 -16.30 -50.10 0.25
N ILE A 679 -16.98 -50.50 -0.84
CA ILE A 679 -17.40 -49.57 -1.90
C ILE A 679 -18.53 -48.62 -1.49
N PHE A 680 -19.25 -48.91 -0.40
CA PHE A 680 -20.37 -48.11 0.10
C PHE A 680 -19.97 -47.11 1.19
N ASN A 681 -18.68 -47.06 1.55
CA ASN A 681 -18.14 -46.12 2.53
C ASN A 681 -16.95 -45.33 1.97
N PRO A 682 -17.14 -44.52 0.92
CA PRO A 682 -16.03 -43.80 0.31
C PRO A 682 -15.50 -42.67 1.22
N PRO A 683 -14.24 -42.23 1.06
CA PRO A 683 -13.65 -41.17 1.88
C PRO A 683 -14.39 -39.83 1.74
N GLU A 684 -14.21 -38.93 2.71
CA GLU A 684 -14.93 -37.66 2.76
C GLU A 684 -14.83 -36.83 1.47
N PHE A 685 -13.69 -36.87 0.77
CA PHE A 685 -13.51 -36.11 -0.47
C PHE A 685 -14.45 -36.59 -1.59
N VAL A 686 -14.86 -37.86 -1.60
CA VAL A 686 -15.84 -38.40 -2.55
C VAL A 686 -17.25 -37.99 -2.13
N THR A 687 -17.56 -38.07 -0.84
CA THR A 687 -18.89 -37.70 -0.32
C THR A 687 -19.24 -36.22 -0.50
N ARG A 688 -18.22 -35.36 -0.63
CA ARG A 688 -18.35 -33.92 -0.87
C ARG A 688 -18.52 -33.54 -2.35
N LEU A 689 -18.41 -34.48 -3.28
CA LEU A 689 -18.63 -34.22 -4.70
C LEU A 689 -20.12 -34.03 -5.00
N ALA A 690 -20.43 -33.08 -5.87
CA ALA A 690 -21.81 -32.81 -6.28
C ALA A 690 -22.49 -34.02 -6.97
N SER A 691 -21.70 -34.94 -7.51
CA SER A 691 -22.17 -36.17 -8.18
C SER A 691 -22.41 -37.35 -7.23
N TYR A 692 -22.08 -37.22 -5.94
CA TYR A 692 -22.23 -38.32 -4.98
C TYR A 692 -23.67 -38.43 -4.47
N VAL A 693 -24.25 -39.63 -4.62
CA VAL A 693 -25.57 -39.96 -4.06
C VAL A 693 -25.37 -40.91 -2.87
N PRO A 694 -25.79 -40.52 -1.65
CA PRO A 694 -25.66 -41.38 -0.47
C PRO A 694 -26.28 -42.76 -0.69
N GLY A 695 -25.52 -43.82 -0.41
CA GLY A 695 -25.94 -45.22 -0.58
C GLY A 695 -25.61 -45.85 -1.94
N THR A 696 -25.01 -45.10 -2.87
CA THR A 696 -24.50 -45.66 -4.14
C THR A 696 -23.04 -46.12 -4.01
N PRO A 697 -22.63 -47.18 -4.74
CA PRO A 697 -21.24 -47.64 -4.72
C PRO A 697 -20.30 -46.60 -5.35
N CYS A 698 -19.10 -46.47 -4.79
CA CYS A 698 -18.07 -45.55 -5.30
C CYS A 698 -17.72 -45.86 -6.76
N ALA A 699 -17.76 -44.85 -7.62
CA ALA A 699 -17.46 -44.95 -9.06
C ALA A 699 -16.12 -44.31 -9.46
N MET A 700 -15.31 -43.85 -8.50
CA MET A 700 -14.08 -43.07 -8.78
C MET A 700 -12.84 -43.95 -8.95
N TYR A 701 -12.78 -44.72 -10.05
CA TYR A 701 -11.72 -45.69 -10.38
C TYR A 701 -10.30 -45.13 -10.44
N ASN A 702 -10.17 -43.87 -10.84
CA ASN A 702 -8.91 -43.15 -10.97
C ASN A 702 -8.29 -42.66 -9.65
N LYS A 703 -9.02 -42.74 -8.53
CA LYS A 703 -8.54 -42.31 -7.19
C LYS A 703 -8.36 -43.45 -6.18
N TYR A 704 -8.40 -44.71 -6.64
CA TYR A 704 -8.29 -45.88 -5.76
C TYR A 704 -6.95 -45.96 -5.03
N LEU A 705 -5.83 -45.57 -5.66
CA LEU A 705 -4.51 -45.62 -5.02
C LEU A 705 -4.37 -44.65 -3.83
N ALA A 706 -5.18 -43.58 -3.80
CA ALA A 706 -5.21 -42.60 -2.72
C ALA A 706 -6.32 -42.87 -1.68
N CYS A 707 -7.06 -43.98 -1.81
CA CYS A 707 -8.21 -44.28 -0.98
C CYS A 707 -7.83 -45.13 0.24
N ASP A 708 -8.30 -44.73 1.43
CA ASP A 708 -8.04 -45.44 2.69
C ASP A 708 -8.63 -46.86 2.74
N ASN A 709 -9.58 -47.18 1.84
CA ASN A 709 -10.20 -48.50 1.75
C ASN A 709 -9.50 -49.43 0.74
N SER A 710 -8.37 -48.99 0.17
CA SER A 710 -7.61 -49.71 -0.85
C SER A 710 -6.64 -50.71 -0.22
N ILE A 711 -6.61 -51.93 -0.74
CA ILE A 711 -5.64 -52.98 -0.41
C ILE A 711 -4.88 -53.34 -1.68
N ILE A 712 -3.55 -53.21 -1.62
CA ILE A 712 -2.65 -53.59 -2.71
C ILE A 712 -1.93 -54.87 -2.31
N THR A 713 -1.81 -55.80 -3.25
CA THR A 713 -1.16 -57.11 -3.04
C THR A 713 -0.22 -57.39 -4.21
N VAL A 714 0.64 -58.40 -4.07
CA VAL A 714 1.64 -58.79 -5.09
C VAL A 714 1.02 -59.03 -6.47
N SER A 715 -0.21 -59.56 -6.53
CA SER A 715 -0.92 -59.80 -7.81
C SER A 715 -1.27 -58.53 -8.57
N HIS A 716 -1.32 -57.37 -7.91
CA HIS A 716 -1.63 -56.07 -8.53
C HIS A 716 -0.39 -55.38 -9.09
N LEU A 717 0.82 -55.73 -8.62
CA LEU A 717 2.07 -55.06 -8.99
C LEU A 717 2.35 -55.03 -10.50
N PRO A 718 2.13 -56.10 -11.29
CA PRO A 718 2.34 -56.04 -12.73
C PRO A 718 1.47 -54.97 -13.41
N GLN A 719 0.24 -54.78 -12.93
CA GLN A 719 -0.70 -53.81 -13.48
C GLN A 719 -0.35 -52.37 -13.05
N LEU A 720 0.19 -52.19 -11.85
CA LEU A 720 0.71 -50.90 -11.37
C LEU A 720 1.98 -50.47 -12.13
N PHE A 721 2.91 -51.40 -12.41
CA PHE A 721 4.07 -51.14 -13.26
C PHE A 721 3.66 -50.79 -14.70
N ALA A 722 2.69 -51.50 -15.27
CA ALA A 722 2.16 -51.20 -16.59
C ALA A 722 1.49 -49.83 -16.64
N MET A 723 0.76 -49.44 -15.59
CA MET A 723 0.15 -48.12 -15.47
C MET A 723 1.20 -47.00 -15.32
N TYR A 724 2.27 -47.23 -14.55
CA TYR A 724 3.39 -46.28 -14.45
C TYR A 724 4.11 -46.08 -15.79
N ARG A 725 4.34 -47.17 -16.54
CA ARG A 725 4.88 -47.12 -17.90
C ARG A 725 3.99 -46.30 -18.82
N ASP A 726 2.69 -46.58 -18.83
CA ASP A 726 1.75 -45.96 -19.74
C ASP A 726 1.54 -44.47 -19.40
N TYR A 727 1.52 -44.09 -18.11
CA TYR A 727 1.56 -42.69 -17.69
C TYR A 727 2.86 -41.99 -18.07
N SER A 728 4.01 -42.62 -17.90
CA SER A 728 5.30 -42.04 -18.32
C SER A 728 5.31 -41.75 -19.82
N ARG A 729 4.83 -42.70 -20.63
CA ARG A 729 4.69 -42.53 -22.08
C ARG A 729 3.65 -41.47 -22.44
N LEU A 730 2.53 -41.40 -21.72
CA LEU A 730 1.49 -40.38 -21.92
C LEU A 730 2.03 -38.97 -21.66
N VAL A 731 2.87 -38.80 -20.62
CA VAL A 731 3.56 -37.54 -20.31
C VAL A 731 4.57 -37.15 -21.39
N GLU A 732 5.27 -38.12 -21.98
CA GLU A 732 6.27 -37.87 -23.03
C GLU A 732 5.65 -37.52 -24.39
N VAL A 733 4.55 -38.19 -24.76
CA VAL A 733 4.02 -38.17 -26.14
C VAL A 733 2.81 -37.24 -26.28
N SER A 734 2.16 -36.86 -25.18
CA SER A 734 0.92 -36.06 -25.22
C SER A 734 1.00 -34.80 -24.35
N ARG A 735 0.12 -33.84 -24.61
CA ARG A 735 -0.10 -32.67 -23.76
C ARG A 735 -1.03 -32.96 -22.58
N VAL A 736 -1.16 -34.22 -22.13
CA VAL A 736 -2.01 -34.58 -20.98
C VAL A 736 -1.64 -33.82 -19.72
N MET A 737 -0.37 -33.46 -19.53
CA MET A 737 0.07 -32.62 -18.42
C MET A 737 -0.50 -31.19 -18.47
N ASP A 738 -0.91 -30.74 -19.65
CA ASP A 738 -1.58 -29.45 -19.88
C ASP A 738 -3.12 -29.58 -19.80
N THR A 739 -3.64 -30.75 -19.39
CA THR A 739 -5.08 -30.99 -19.16
C THR A 739 -5.38 -31.14 -17.66
N PRO A 740 -6.63 -30.96 -17.21
CA PRO A 740 -7.02 -31.19 -15.82
C PRO A 740 -6.70 -32.61 -15.31
N TYR A 741 -6.63 -33.58 -16.23
CA TYR A 741 -6.23 -34.95 -15.92
C TYR A 741 -4.74 -35.09 -15.58
N GLY A 742 -3.89 -34.16 -16.02
CA GLY A 742 -2.46 -34.13 -15.72
C GLY A 742 -2.15 -34.08 -14.22
N PHE A 743 -3.01 -33.45 -13.41
CA PHE A 743 -2.88 -33.48 -11.95
C PHE A 743 -3.09 -34.90 -11.40
N VAL A 744 -4.12 -35.60 -11.85
CA VAL A 744 -4.42 -37.00 -11.45
C VAL A 744 -3.30 -37.93 -11.90
N VAL A 745 -2.78 -37.75 -13.12
CA VAL A 745 -1.61 -38.49 -13.63
C VAL A 745 -0.39 -38.24 -12.75
N LYS A 746 -0.13 -36.99 -12.37
CA LYS A 746 1.03 -36.63 -11.52
C LYS A 746 0.90 -37.19 -10.10
N GLU A 747 -0.29 -37.12 -9.52
CA GLU A 747 -0.59 -37.68 -8.20
C GLU A 747 -0.44 -39.21 -8.21
N ASN A 748 -1.03 -39.89 -9.20
CA ASN A 748 -0.90 -41.34 -9.36
C ASN A 748 0.55 -41.75 -9.65
N MET A 749 1.29 -41.02 -10.49
CA MET A 749 2.72 -41.29 -10.72
C MET A 749 3.56 -41.11 -9.46
N ALA A 750 3.25 -40.12 -8.60
CA ALA A 750 3.96 -39.94 -7.34
C ALA A 750 3.71 -41.11 -6.38
N LEU A 751 2.46 -41.56 -6.26
CA LEU A 751 2.10 -42.73 -5.44
C LEU A 751 2.76 -44.01 -5.98
N LEU A 752 2.66 -44.25 -7.28
CA LEU A 752 3.29 -45.38 -7.95
C LEU A 752 4.81 -45.37 -7.77
N LYS A 753 5.44 -44.20 -7.87
CA LYS A 753 6.89 -44.09 -7.68
C LYS A 753 7.31 -44.48 -6.26
N VAL A 754 6.52 -44.17 -5.24
CA VAL A 754 6.81 -44.62 -3.86
C VAL A 754 6.56 -46.12 -3.72
N MET A 755 5.43 -46.61 -4.25
CA MET A 755 5.01 -48.01 -4.14
C MET A 755 5.88 -49.00 -4.92
N LEU A 756 6.54 -48.56 -6.00
CA LEU A 756 7.30 -49.41 -6.91
C LEU A 756 8.83 -49.25 -6.77
N HIS A 757 9.31 -48.39 -5.86
CA HIS A 757 10.74 -48.15 -5.67
C HIS A 757 11.34 -49.13 -4.64
N PRO A 758 12.49 -49.78 -4.92
CA PRO A 758 13.07 -50.80 -4.04
C PRO A 758 13.33 -50.34 -2.60
N GLU A 759 13.67 -49.07 -2.41
CA GLU A 759 13.99 -48.51 -1.08
C GLU A 759 12.77 -48.02 -0.29
N THR A 760 11.63 -47.75 -0.94
CA THR A 760 10.45 -47.13 -0.29
C THR A 760 9.18 -47.97 -0.37
N SER A 761 9.23 -49.09 -1.08
CA SER A 761 8.12 -50.04 -1.21
C SER A 761 8.05 -50.99 -0.01
N ASP A 762 6.85 -51.41 0.34
CA ASP A 762 6.61 -52.47 1.32
C ASP A 762 6.77 -53.88 0.73
N PHE A 763 6.97 -54.01 -0.60
CA PHE A 763 7.18 -55.28 -1.29
C PHE A 763 8.67 -55.61 -1.42
N SER A 764 9.01 -56.89 -1.47
CA SER A 764 10.41 -57.31 -1.63
C SER A 764 10.97 -56.97 -3.01
N GLU A 765 12.29 -56.80 -3.09
CA GLU A 765 12.97 -56.47 -4.35
C GLU A 765 12.74 -57.56 -5.41
N GLU A 766 12.71 -58.84 -5.02
CA GLU A 766 12.41 -59.97 -5.90
C GLU A 766 10.99 -59.87 -6.49
N GLU A 767 9.98 -59.56 -5.65
CA GLU A 767 8.59 -59.38 -6.10
C GLU A 767 8.44 -58.19 -7.06
N LEU A 768 9.13 -57.09 -6.79
CA LEU A 768 9.12 -55.91 -7.66
C LEU A 768 9.77 -56.20 -9.03
N MET A 769 10.91 -56.90 -9.04
CA MET A 769 11.61 -57.26 -10.28
C MET A 769 10.79 -58.23 -11.14
N ASP A 770 10.16 -59.23 -10.53
CA ASP A 770 9.31 -60.17 -11.24
C ASP A 770 8.02 -59.49 -11.74
N ALA A 771 7.41 -58.61 -10.94
CA ALA A 771 6.24 -57.85 -11.36
C ALA A 771 6.54 -56.86 -12.49
N GLN A 772 7.70 -56.20 -12.47
CA GLN A 772 8.15 -55.32 -13.55
C GLN A 772 8.29 -56.10 -14.86
N ARG A 773 8.87 -57.31 -14.83
CA ARG A 773 8.98 -58.18 -16.01
C ARG A 773 7.61 -58.61 -16.53
N LEU A 774 6.68 -58.96 -15.63
CA LEU A 774 5.33 -59.36 -16.01
C LEU A 774 4.50 -58.20 -16.58
N SER A 775 4.79 -56.96 -16.20
CA SER A 775 4.10 -55.76 -16.68
C SER A 775 4.23 -55.52 -18.19
N GLU A 776 5.28 -56.05 -18.83
CA GLU A 776 5.49 -55.96 -20.28
C GLU A 776 4.36 -56.61 -21.07
N TYR A 777 3.70 -57.63 -20.48
CA TYR A 777 2.60 -58.37 -21.08
C TYR A 777 1.22 -57.88 -20.64
N VAL A 778 1.16 -56.79 -19.86
CA VAL A 778 -0.09 -56.19 -19.37
C VAL A 778 -0.40 -54.94 -20.19
N GLU A 779 -1.55 -54.96 -20.87
CA GLU A 779 -2.14 -53.78 -21.50
C GLU A 779 -3.02 -53.06 -20.48
N THR A 780 -2.77 -51.77 -20.24
CA THR A 780 -3.68 -50.95 -19.43
C THR A 780 -4.59 -50.15 -20.35
N THR A 781 -5.90 -50.24 -20.12
CA THR A 781 -6.85 -49.29 -20.71
C THR A 781 -6.89 -48.11 -19.75
N ILE A 782 -6.10 -47.05 -20.02
CA ILE A 782 -6.30 -45.77 -19.34
C ILE A 782 -7.64 -45.20 -19.84
N LEU A 783 -8.73 -45.63 -19.21
CA LEU A 783 -10.08 -45.12 -19.46
C LEU A 783 -10.14 -43.69 -18.95
N ILE A 784 -10.27 -42.75 -19.88
CA ILE A 784 -10.56 -41.35 -19.58
C ILE A 784 -12.06 -41.27 -19.28
N ASP A 785 -12.45 -41.45 -18.02
CA ASP A 785 -13.83 -41.18 -17.60
C ASP A 785 -14.17 -39.72 -17.92
N GLY A 786 -15.04 -39.52 -18.92
CA GLY A 786 -15.55 -38.21 -19.34
C GLY A 786 -15.06 -37.68 -20.69
N VAL A 787 -14.18 -38.40 -21.41
CA VAL A 787 -13.87 -38.08 -22.82
C VAL A 787 -14.33 -39.24 -23.68
N GLY A 788 -15.58 -39.19 -24.12
CA GLY A 788 -15.98 -39.90 -25.33
C GLY A 788 -15.16 -39.38 -26.49
N VAL A 789 -14.62 -40.29 -27.31
CA VAL A 789 -14.29 -39.95 -28.71
C VAL A 789 -15.58 -39.58 -29.42
#